data_AF-A0A1G7DP49-F1
#
_entry.id   AF-A0A1G7DP49-F1
#
_cell.length_a   1.000
_cell.length_b   1.000
_cell.length_c   1.000
_cell.angle_alpha   90.00
_cell.angle_beta   90.00
_cell.angle_gamma   90.00
#
_symmetry.space_group_name_H-M   'P 1'
#
loop_
_entity.id
_entity.type
_entity.pdbx_description
1 polymer ?
#
loop_
_entity_poly.entity_id
_entity_poly.type
_entity_poly.pdbx_seq_one_letter_code
_entity_poly.pdbx_strand_id
1 'polypeptide(L)'
;MKIGTLLTAAIVSLSAVGGGLAAYVAVTKYQTMDKVSTAQSRLEIVRAVGDIPRYLNSERGMSTNLLFSTGAIDQKQIADLDKLRKLTDGALAKVNQVRATLPGSLDDGEAVASAIDALKAKFAALRDAIEKAIAGPLDARRPAATKIVADNSVFNAGVTVLLDEQVRRLAGLDGNAYRQASYANVAWTLRDTGGLNASLHKALVGAKRVATEQEKLELFRSTGRTEQILSTLQELRNNPATSANVLTALGKMQADYVERFGKALKLAKEGAISGKYEQDVETYYAESQIGLASIITVRDAFYENAEQGLAGAYSSARFSFVVALIGLLAVVAVSAGLIVMVRRRILNPIAALTGRMSRLAAGEVAETIPGAARKDEIGAMAAAVQVFKDNKIEADRLAAEKEAENDVKMRRARVLDDLTRTFEAKVTELVGGLSAASSVMEDTAQSMSDTAAATNRQAAVVAAASDQTSTNVQTVASATEELTSSISEIARQVATSTEIAARAVDHARRTGDTARSLAEGAQKIGDVVTLIQSIAAQTNLLALNATIEAARAGEAGRGFAVVASEVKSLAGQTAKATTEISEQITAIQTASDETVTAIRSVIDVITEIDQIGTAIAAAIEEQGSATKEISRSVQEAARGTQEVNSNISGVQRAADDTGGAANQVLGAAEQLSTQSKDLAGQVNRFLSDVRAA
;
A
#
# COMPACT_ATOMS: atom_id res chain seq x y z
N MET A 1 -43.82 -40.74 -3.55
CA MET A 1 -42.42 -41.00 -3.97
C MET A 1 -41.95 -42.32 -3.37
N LYS A 2 -41.22 -43.18 -4.11
CA LYS A 2 -40.64 -44.41 -3.53
C LYS A 2 -39.59 -44.04 -2.47
N ILE A 3 -39.52 -44.76 -1.35
CA ILE A 3 -38.58 -44.52 -0.22
C ILE A 3 -37.13 -44.34 -0.70
N GLY A 4 -36.70 -45.14 -1.69
CA GLY A 4 -35.35 -45.01 -2.25
C GLY A 4 -35.05 -43.67 -2.93
N THR A 5 -36.07 -43.03 -3.51
CA THR A 5 -35.96 -41.70 -4.10
C THR A 5 -35.78 -40.64 -3.02
N LEU A 6 -36.50 -40.76 -1.89
CA LEU A 6 -36.39 -39.84 -0.74
C LEU A 6 -35.02 -39.92 -0.08
N LEU A 7 -34.52 -41.13 0.17
CA LEU A 7 -33.19 -41.34 0.76
C LEU A 7 -32.06 -40.85 -0.15
N THR A 8 -32.15 -41.12 -1.46
CA THR A 8 -31.17 -40.62 -2.42
C THR A 8 -31.21 -39.10 -2.49
N ALA A 9 -32.41 -38.51 -2.52
CA ALA A 9 -32.58 -37.05 -2.51
C ALA A 9 -32.00 -36.43 -1.23
N ALA A 10 -32.26 -37.01 -0.05
CA ALA A 10 -31.71 -36.52 1.21
C ALA A 10 -30.17 -36.54 1.24
N ILE A 11 -29.55 -37.64 0.79
CA ILE A 11 -28.08 -37.74 0.68
C ILE A 11 -27.55 -36.68 -0.27
N VAL A 12 -28.14 -36.54 -1.46
CA VAL A 12 -27.72 -35.54 -2.46
C VAL A 12 -27.86 -34.12 -1.91
N SER A 13 -28.95 -33.80 -1.21
CA SER A 13 -29.17 -32.49 -0.61
C SER A 13 -28.12 -32.13 0.45
N LEU A 14 -27.80 -33.04 1.37
CA LEU A 14 -26.71 -32.85 2.35
C LEU A 14 -25.35 -32.68 1.66
N SER A 15 -25.12 -33.47 0.61
CA SER A 15 -23.88 -33.41 -0.17
C SER A 15 -23.75 -32.11 -0.96
N ALA A 16 -24.86 -31.54 -1.44
CA ALA A 16 -24.87 -30.28 -2.16
C ALA A 16 -24.45 -29.12 -1.25
N VAL A 17 -24.83 -29.13 0.03
CA VAL A 17 -24.39 -28.11 1.01
C VAL A 17 -22.88 -28.22 1.26
N GLY A 18 -22.37 -29.41 1.59
CA GLY A 18 -20.94 -29.62 1.84
C GLY A 18 -20.06 -29.38 0.60
N GLY A 19 -20.51 -29.87 -0.56
CA GLY A 19 -19.84 -29.65 -1.84
C GLY A 19 -19.90 -28.19 -2.29
N GLY A 20 -21.01 -27.50 -2.05
CA GLY A 20 -21.17 -26.07 -2.33
C GLY A 20 -20.19 -25.21 -1.53
N LEU A 21 -20.01 -25.51 -0.23
CA LEU A 21 -19.03 -24.82 0.62
C LEU A 21 -17.60 -25.07 0.14
N ALA A 22 -17.25 -26.33 -0.16
CA ALA A 22 -15.91 -26.68 -0.66
C ALA A 22 -15.62 -25.99 -2.01
N ALA A 23 -16.59 -25.97 -2.93
CA ALA A 23 -16.48 -25.25 -4.20
C ALA A 23 -16.33 -23.74 -4.00
N TYR A 24 -17.12 -23.14 -3.10
CA TYR A 24 -17.01 -21.72 -2.76
C TYR A 24 -15.62 -21.35 -2.24
N VAL A 25 -15.07 -22.14 -1.31
CA VAL A 25 -13.71 -21.95 -0.80
C VAL A 25 -12.68 -22.09 -1.92
N ALA A 26 -12.81 -23.12 -2.78
CA ALA A 26 -11.89 -23.32 -3.90
C ALA A 26 -11.90 -22.11 -4.86
N VAL A 27 -13.08 -21.63 -5.27
CA VAL A 27 -13.19 -20.44 -6.14
C VAL A 27 -12.58 -19.20 -5.48
N THR A 28 -12.89 -18.97 -4.20
CA THR A 28 -12.36 -17.81 -3.46
C THR A 28 -10.83 -17.85 -3.35
N LYS A 29 -10.26 -19.04 -3.10
CA LYS A 29 -8.81 -19.20 -2.98
C LYS A 29 -8.11 -19.14 -4.33
N TYR A 30 -8.75 -19.60 -5.40
CA TYR A 30 -8.25 -19.40 -6.76
C TYR A 30 -8.17 -17.91 -7.13
N GLN A 31 -9.24 -17.13 -6.85
CA GLN A 31 -9.24 -15.68 -7.05
C GLN A 31 -8.17 -14.98 -6.19
N THR A 32 -7.92 -15.47 -4.98
CA THR A 32 -6.84 -14.95 -4.13
C THR A 32 -5.47 -15.20 -4.76
N MET A 33 -5.22 -16.41 -5.27
CA MET A 33 -3.96 -16.75 -5.96
C MET A 33 -3.73 -15.86 -7.19
N ASP A 34 -4.78 -15.62 -7.98
CA ASP A 34 -4.73 -14.76 -9.17
C ASP A 34 -4.36 -13.30 -8.81
N LYS A 35 -5.01 -12.73 -7.78
CA LYS A 35 -4.68 -11.40 -7.25
C LYS A 35 -3.24 -11.31 -6.75
N VAL A 36 -2.79 -12.32 -5.99
CA VAL A 36 -1.42 -12.35 -5.46
C VAL A 36 -0.39 -12.52 -6.59
N SER A 37 -0.68 -13.32 -7.62
CA SER A 37 0.17 -13.46 -8.80
C SER A 37 0.30 -12.14 -9.58
N THR A 38 -0.80 -11.40 -9.69
CA THR A 38 -0.80 -10.05 -10.28
C THR A 38 0.06 -9.10 -9.44
N ALA A 39 -0.06 -9.16 -8.11
CA ALA A 39 0.77 -8.36 -7.20
C ALA A 39 2.26 -8.70 -7.31
N GLN A 40 2.61 -9.98 -7.43
CA GLN A 40 3.98 -10.43 -7.65
C GLN A 40 4.56 -9.87 -8.95
N SER A 41 3.78 -9.91 -10.04
CA SER A 41 4.19 -9.36 -11.33
C SER A 41 4.43 -7.84 -11.24
N ARG A 42 3.55 -7.10 -10.55
CA ARG A 42 3.74 -5.66 -10.33
C ARG A 42 4.96 -5.34 -9.48
N LEU A 43 5.21 -6.11 -8.43
CA LEU A 43 6.39 -5.95 -7.59
C LEU A 43 7.69 -6.27 -8.36
N GLU A 44 7.66 -7.28 -9.24
CA GLU A 44 8.79 -7.60 -10.12
C GLU A 44 9.13 -6.44 -11.06
N ILE A 45 8.12 -5.79 -11.64
CA ILE A 45 8.30 -4.57 -12.46
C ILE A 45 8.95 -3.47 -11.65
N VAL A 46 8.41 -3.18 -10.45
CA VAL A 46 8.95 -2.16 -9.54
C VAL A 46 10.43 -2.43 -9.24
N ARG A 47 10.78 -3.67 -8.92
CA ARG A 47 12.15 -4.05 -8.58
C ARG A 47 13.08 -3.97 -9.79
N ALA A 48 12.67 -4.53 -10.94
CA ALA A 48 13.48 -4.53 -12.15
C ALA A 48 13.72 -3.12 -12.68
N VAL A 49 12.68 -2.30 -12.78
CA VAL A 49 12.79 -0.91 -13.25
C VAL A 49 13.59 -0.07 -12.24
N GLY A 50 13.37 -0.25 -10.94
CA GLY A 50 14.10 0.45 -9.88
C GLY A 50 15.58 0.07 -9.79
N ASP A 51 15.97 -1.09 -10.34
CA ASP A 51 17.38 -1.50 -10.43
C ASP A 51 18.13 -0.77 -11.56
N ILE A 52 17.47 -0.22 -12.59
CA ILE A 52 18.17 0.58 -13.61
C ILE A 52 18.88 1.77 -12.94
N PRO A 53 18.17 2.70 -12.26
CA PRO A 53 18.83 3.84 -11.65
C PRO A 53 19.70 3.41 -10.46
N ARG A 54 19.45 2.27 -9.79
CA ARG A 54 20.37 1.70 -8.75
C ARG A 54 21.80 1.66 -9.28
N TYR A 55 22.02 1.05 -10.44
CA TYR A 55 23.34 0.88 -11.02
C TYR A 55 23.78 2.08 -11.88
N LEU A 56 22.85 2.66 -12.67
CA LEU A 56 23.15 3.81 -13.52
C LEU A 56 23.64 5.02 -12.72
N ASN A 57 23.09 5.31 -11.54
CA ASN A 57 23.53 6.48 -10.78
C ASN A 57 25.00 6.36 -10.32
N SER A 58 25.50 5.14 -10.11
CA SER A 58 26.92 4.87 -9.83
C SER A 58 27.76 4.97 -11.11
N GLU A 59 27.29 4.41 -12.23
CA GLU A 59 27.90 4.58 -13.56
C GLU A 59 28.04 6.07 -13.93
N ARG A 60 26.97 6.85 -13.77
CA ARG A 60 26.92 8.30 -13.94
C ARG A 60 27.81 9.01 -12.91
N GLY A 61 27.84 8.54 -11.68
CA GLY A 61 28.72 9.06 -10.62
C GLY A 61 30.19 9.01 -11.03
N MET A 62 30.62 7.87 -11.57
CA MET A 62 31.97 7.67 -12.10
C MET A 62 32.19 8.52 -13.36
N SER A 63 31.24 8.48 -14.31
CA SER A 63 31.31 9.24 -15.56
C SER A 63 31.49 10.74 -15.31
N THR A 64 30.67 11.32 -14.43
CA THR A 64 30.79 12.74 -14.05
C THR A 64 32.07 13.03 -13.27
N ASN A 65 32.58 12.08 -12.46
CA ASN A 65 33.88 12.24 -11.81
C ASN A 65 35.02 12.37 -12.84
N LEU A 66 34.99 11.56 -13.91
CA LEU A 66 35.94 11.68 -15.02
C LEU A 66 35.84 13.03 -15.73
N LEU A 67 34.62 13.51 -15.96
CA LEU A 67 34.38 14.79 -16.64
C LEU A 67 34.78 16.02 -15.81
N PHE A 68 34.73 15.93 -14.47
CA PHE A 68 35.19 17.00 -13.57
C PHE A 68 36.70 16.98 -13.31
N SER A 69 37.37 15.86 -13.60
CA SER A 69 38.83 15.74 -13.46
C SER A 69 39.56 16.69 -14.43
N THR A 70 40.70 17.20 -14.00
CA THR A 70 41.52 18.17 -14.77
C THR A 70 42.59 17.49 -15.64
N GLY A 71 42.70 16.17 -15.58
CA GLY A 71 43.74 15.38 -16.26
C GLY A 71 43.25 14.57 -17.46
N ALA A 72 44.18 13.88 -18.12
CA ALA A 72 43.84 12.84 -19.08
C ALA A 72 43.15 11.67 -18.36
N ILE A 73 42.12 11.10 -18.98
CA ILE A 73 41.42 9.93 -18.45
C ILE A 73 42.30 8.72 -18.72
N ASP A 74 42.68 7.99 -17.66
CA ASP A 74 43.55 6.83 -17.78
C ASP A 74 42.76 5.53 -18.10
N GLN A 75 43.49 4.47 -18.48
CA GLN A 75 42.86 3.21 -18.87
C GLN A 75 42.21 2.48 -17.68
N LYS A 76 42.68 2.71 -16.45
CA LYS A 76 42.10 2.11 -15.24
C LYS A 76 40.74 2.73 -14.94
N GLN A 77 40.62 4.05 -15.07
CA GLN A 77 39.39 4.81 -14.94
C GLN A 77 38.32 4.36 -15.95
N ILE A 78 38.70 4.13 -17.20
CA ILE A 78 37.79 3.55 -18.22
C ILE A 78 37.38 2.13 -17.82
N ALA A 79 38.32 1.28 -17.40
CA ALA A 79 38.01 -0.09 -16.98
C ALA A 79 37.06 -0.15 -15.78
N ASP A 80 37.19 0.78 -14.83
CA ASP A 80 36.29 0.88 -13.67
C ASP A 80 34.90 1.38 -14.07
N LEU A 81 34.79 2.32 -15.03
CA LEU A 81 33.51 2.70 -15.62
C LEU A 81 32.85 1.51 -16.34
N ASP A 82 33.61 0.72 -17.09
CA ASP A 82 33.09 -0.45 -17.80
C ASP A 82 32.59 -1.56 -16.86
N LYS A 83 33.18 -1.70 -15.67
CA LYS A 83 32.63 -2.59 -14.63
C LYS A 83 31.25 -2.14 -14.17
N LEU A 84 31.04 -0.85 -13.96
CA LEU A 84 29.75 -0.30 -13.57
C LEU A 84 28.72 -0.44 -14.69
N ARG A 85 29.12 -0.19 -15.94
CA ARG A 85 28.28 -0.39 -17.13
C ARG A 85 27.75 -1.82 -17.23
N LYS A 86 28.59 -2.82 -16.97
CA LYS A 86 28.14 -4.23 -16.95
C LYS A 86 27.01 -4.48 -15.94
N LEU A 87 27.02 -3.81 -14.79
CA LEU A 87 25.95 -3.92 -13.81
C LEU A 87 24.66 -3.26 -14.32
N THR A 88 24.78 -2.07 -14.89
CA THR A 88 23.64 -1.35 -15.50
C THR A 88 23.04 -2.12 -16.68
N ASP A 89 23.88 -2.71 -17.54
CA ASP A 89 23.47 -3.53 -18.68
C ASP A 89 22.76 -4.81 -18.21
N GLY A 90 23.23 -5.41 -17.11
CA GLY A 90 22.54 -6.52 -16.45
C GLY A 90 21.14 -6.14 -15.93
N ALA A 91 20.97 -4.94 -15.38
CA ALA A 91 19.67 -4.44 -14.96
C ALA A 91 18.74 -4.16 -16.17
N LEU A 92 19.27 -3.57 -17.25
CA LEU A 92 18.52 -3.41 -18.50
C LEU A 92 18.07 -4.75 -19.08
N ALA A 93 18.91 -5.78 -19.02
CA ALA A 93 18.57 -7.12 -19.49
C ALA A 93 17.38 -7.71 -18.71
N LYS A 94 17.35 -7.55 -17.37
CA LYS A 94 16.20 -7.95 -16.54
C LYS A 94 14.93 -7.18 -16.91
N VAL A 95 15.03 -5.87 -17.12
CA VAL A 95 13.87 -5.06 -17.55
C VAL A 95 13.36 -5.51 -18.92
N ASN A 96 14.24 -5.91 -19.84
CA ASN A 96 13.83 -6.47 -21.12
C ASN A 96 13.10 -7.81 -20.97
N GLN A 97 13.51 -8.65 -20.02
CA GLN A 97 12.80 -9.91 -19.71
C GLN A 97 11.40 -9.62 -19.17
N VAL A 98 11.27 -8.73 -18.19
CA VAL A 98 9.97 -8.31 -17.63
C VAL A 98 9.10 -7.69 -18.73
N ARG A 99 9.64 -6.78 -19.53
CA ARG A 99 8.91 -6.14 -20.63
C ARG A 99 8.36 -7.17 -21.64
N ALA A 100 9.07 -8.27 -21.89
CA ALA A 100 8.65 -9.29 -22.84
C ALA A 100 7.40 -10.07 -22.39
N THR A 101 7.10 -10.10 -21.08
CA THR A 101 5.94 -10.84 -20.53
C THR A 101 4.71 -9.97 -20.28
N LEU A 102 4.83 -8.64 -20.31
CA LEU A 102 3.78 -7.69 -19.90
C LEU A 102 2.45 -7.74 -20.65
N PRO A 103 2.40 -7.79 -22.00
CA PRO A 103 1.12 -7.72 -22.71
C PRO A 103 0.15 -8.87 -22.37
N GLY A 104 0.64 -9.95 -21.76
CA GLY A 104 -0.17 -11.09 -21.33
C GLY A 104 -0.28 -11.28 -19.81
N SER A 105 0.42 -10.50 -18.99
CA SER A 105 0.47 -10.70 -17.53
C SER A 105 -0.36 -9.70 -16.73
N LEU A 106 -0.69 -8.54 -17.30
CA LEU A 106 -1.42 -7.47 -16.63
C LEU A 106 -2.50 -6.87 -17.54
N ASP A 107 -3.55 -6.34 -16.92
CA ASP A 107 -4.63 -5.61 -17.59
C ASP A 107 -4.14 -4.32 -18.28
N ASP A 108 -3.12 -3.67 -17.73
CA ASP A 108 -2.46 -2.47 -18.25
C ASP A 108 -1.08 -2.76 -18.89
N GLY A 109 -0.82 -4.02 -19.24
CA GLY A 109 0.51 -4.49 -19.67
C GLY A 109 1.12 -3.70 -20.84
N GLU A 110 0.32 -3.31 -21.84
CA GLU A 110 0.80 -2.50 -22.98
C GLU A 110 1.24 -1.09 -22.55
N ALA A 111 0.48 -0.45 -21.66
CA ALA A 111 0.81 0.88 -21.15
C ALA A 111 2.12 0.85 -20.34
N VAL A 112 2.29 -0.18 -19.50
CA VAL A 112 3.53 -0.39 -18.74
C VAL A 112 4.72 -0.67 -19.67
N ALA A 113 4.53 -1.52 -20.69
CA ALA A 113 5.58 -1.80 -21.68
C ALA A 113 6.02 -0.53 -22.43
N SER A 114 5.05 0.31 -22.83
CA SER A 114 5.33 1.61 -23.46
C SER A 114 6.09 2.55 -22.54
N ALA A 115 5.75 2.60 -21.24
CA ALA A 115 6.47 3.41 -20.27
C ALA A 115 7.93 2.93 -20.10
N ILE A 116 8.15 1.60 -20.04
CA ILE A 116 9.49 1.01 -19.99
C ILE A 116 10.30 1.36 -21.24
N ASP A 117 9.70 1.31 -22.43
CA ASP A 117 10.40 1.68 -23.67
C ASP A 117 10.80 3.15 -23.72
N ALA A 118 9.92 4.05 -23.25
CA ALA A 118 10.23 5.46 -23.12
C ALA A 118 11.42 5.69 -22.17
N LEU A 119 11.48 4.98 -21.03
CA LEU A 119 12.61 5.03 -20.11
C LEU A 119 13.90 4.51 -20.76
N LYS A 120 13.83 3.39 -21.49
CA LYS A 120 14.99 2.84 -22.20
C LYS A 120 15.53 3.80 -23.28
N ALA A 121 14.65 4.50 -23.99
CA ALA A 121 15.07 5.51 -24.96
C ALA A 121 15.82 6.68 -24.28
N LYS A 122 15.29 7.17 -23.15
CA LYS A 122 15.96 8.21 -22.34
C LYS A 122 17.30 7.73 -21.79
N PHE A 123 17.36 6.50 -21.31
CA PHE A 123 18.60 5.86 -20.86
C PHE A 123 19.67 5.83 -21.97
N ALA A 124 19.29 5.36 -23.17
CA ALA A 124 20.21 5.27 -24.30
C ALA A 124 20.75 6.66 -24.69
N ALA A 125 19.88 7.67 -24.73
CA ALA A 125 20.29 9.05 -25.00
C ALA A 125 21.26 9.60 -23.94
N LEU A 126 21.02 9.31 -22.66
CA LEU A 126 21.91 9.71 -21.58
C LEU A 126 23.29 9.06 -21.70
N ARG A 127 23.34 7.77 -22.02
CA ARG A 127 24.60 7.03 -22.19
C ARG A 127 25.41 7.52 -23.40
N ASP A 128 24.74 7.78 -24.52
CA ASP A 128 25.36 8.40 -25.70
C ASP A 128 25.92 9.80 -25.39
N ALA A 129 25.20 10.62 -24.62
CA ALA A 129 25.69 11.93 -24.19
C ALA A 129 26.93 11.83 -23.30
N ILE A 130 26.96 10.85 -22.37
CA ILE A 130 28.14 10.56 -21.54
C ILE A 130 29.33 10.14 -22.40
N GLU A 131 29.14 9.24 -23.36
CA GLU A 131 30.21 8.76 -24.24
C GLU A 131 30.80 9.90 -25.07
N LYS A 132 29.95 10.75 -25.67
CA LYS A 132 30.38 11.94 -26.41
C LYS A 132 31.14 12.93 -25.51
N ALA A 133 30.70 13.12 -24.28
CA ALA A 133 31.37 14.02 -23.34
C ALA A 133 32.77 13.51 -22.93
N ILE A 134 32.91 12.20 -22.69
CA ILE A 134 34.18 11.58 -22.33
C ILE A 134 35.19 11.68 -23.50
N ALA A 135 34.73 11.40 -24.72
CA ALA A 135 35.54 11.50 -25.94
C ALA A 135 35.80 12.95 -26.40
N GLY A 136 35.03 13.91 -25.87
CA GLY A 136 35.09 15.32 -26.24
C GLY A 136 36.29 16.08 -25.66
N PRO A 137 36.49 17.33 -26.11
CA PRO A 137 37.59 18.18 -25.68
C PRO A 137 37.43 18.60 -24.21
N LEU A 138 38.56 18.89 -23.53
CA LEU A 138 38.62 19.04 -22.08
C LEU A 138 37.80 20.23 -21.55
N ASP A 139 37.72 21.31 -22.32
CA ASP A 139 36.92 22.51 -22.02
C ASP A 139 35.40 22.26 -22.06
N ALA A 140 34.94 21.34 -22.91
CA ALA A 140 33.53 20.97 -23.02
C ALA A 140 33.06 19.98 -21.93
N ARG A 141 33.97 19.32 -21.21
CA ARG A 141 33.63 18.25 -20.24
C ARG A 141 32.83 18.73 -19.04
N ARG A 142 33.21 19.87 -18.45
CA ARG A 142 32.51 20.41 -17.25
C ARG A 142 31.07 20.83 -17.55
N PRO A 143 30.78 21.62 -18.61
CA PRO A 143 29.40 21.89 -19.01
C PRO A 143 28.60 20.63 -19.31
N ALA A 144 29.21 19.64 -20.00
CA ALA A 144 28.55 18.37 -20.28
C ALA A 144 28.23 17.60 -19.00
N ALA A 145 29.12 17.57 -18.00
CA ALA A 145 28.87 16.94 -16.71
C ALA A 145 27.65 17.52 -16.00
N THR A 146 27.51 18.85 -15.98
CA THR A 146 26.33 19.53 -15.43
C THR A 146 25.05 19.12 -16.15
N LYS A 147 25.06 19.11 -17.49
CA LYS A 147 23.92 18.68 -18.30
C LYS A 147 23.54 17.21 -18.05
N ILE A 148 24.53 16.31 -17.97
CA ILE A 148 24.33 14.88 -17.69
C ILE A 148 23.67 14.68 -16.31
N VAL A 149 24.05 15.46 -15.30
CA VAL A 149 23.39 15.41 -13.98
C VAL A 149 21.91 15.78 -14.10
N ALA A 150 21.59 16.87 -14.82
CA ALA A 150 20.21 17.31 -15.04
C ALA A 150 19.38 16.28 -15.83
N ASP A 151 19.92 15.77 -16.95
CA ASP A 151 19.26 14.76 -17.78
C ASP A 151 19.01 13.47 -17.00
N ASN A 152 19.95 13.06 -16.14
CA ASN A 152 19.78 11.91 -15.26
C ASN A 152 18.68 12.12 -14.21
N SER A 153 18.55 13.33 -13.64
CA SER A 153 17.44 13.66 -12.75
C SER A 153 16.09 13.55 -13.44
N VAL A 154 15.98 13.97 -14.72
CA VAL A 154 14.76 13.79 -15.54
C VAL A 154 14.48 12.31 -15.79
N PHE A 155 15.51 11.52 -16.07
CA PHE A 155 15.37 10.06 -16.20
C PHE A 155 14.86 9.42 -14.90
N ASN A 156 15.47 9.75 -13.75
CA ASN A 156 15.06 9.23 -12.45
C ASN A 156 13.64 9.63 -12.08
N ALA A 157 13.21 10.85 -12.38
CA ALA A 157 11.83 11.28 -12.18
C ALA A 157 10.85 10.42 -13.00
N GLY A 158 11.18 10.09 -14.25
CA GLY A 158 10.39 9.18 -15.06
C GLY A 158 10.31 7.76 -14.48
N VAL A 159 11.42 7.25 -13.94
CA VAL A 159 11.43 5.96 -13.24
C VAL A 159 10.50 6.03 -12.03
N THR A 160 10.64 7.05 -11.17
CA THR A 160 9.82 7.22 -9.97
C THR A 160 8.32 7.24 -10.29
N VAL A 161 7.89 7.95 -11.34
CA VAL A 161 6.49 7.96 -11.78
C VAL A 161 5.99 6.54 -12.10
N LEU A 162 6.78 5.75 -12.82
CA LEU A 162 6.41 4.37 -13.14
C LEU A 162 6.37 3.49 -11.88
N LEU A 163 7.36 3.62 -10.98
CA LEU A 163 7.38 2.87 -9.72
C LEU A 163 6.16 3.20 -8.85
N ASP A 164 5.85 4.48 -8.68
CA ASP A 164 4.73 4.93 -7.84
C ASP A 164 3.38 4.45 -8.39
N GLU A 165 3.19 4.46 -9.70
CA GLU A 165 1.96 3.93 -10.32
C GLU A 165 1.82 2.41 -10.10
N GLN A 166 2.91 1.66 -10.27
CA GLN A 166 2.88 0.21 -10.03
C GLN A 166 2.67 -0.12 -8.54
N VAL A 167 3.30 0.63 -7.63
CA VAL A 167 3.08 0.50 -6.19
C VAL A 167 1.65 0.86 -5.81
N ARG A 168 1.09 1.95 -6.35
CA ARG A 168 -0.32 2.32 -6.12
C ARG A 168 -1.27 1.19 -6.50
N ARG A 169 -1.02 0.50 -7.61
CA ARG A 169 -1.83 -0.64 -8.04
C ARG A 169 -1.70 -1.87 -7.14
N LEU A 170 -0.59 -2.02 -6.41
CA LEU A 170 -0.48 -3.05 -5.37
C LEU A 170 -1.50 -2.86 -4.24
N ALA A 171 -1.94 -1.63 -3.95
CA ALA A 171 -2.87 -1.36 -2.85
C ALA A 171 -4.20 -2.11 -3.00
N GLY A 172 -4.69 -2.27 -4.23
CA GLY A 172 -5.91 -3.04 -4.52
C GLY A 172 -5.72 -4.57 -4.57
N LEU A 173 -4.47 -5.04 -4.53
CA LEU A 173 -4.13 -6.46 -4.67
C LEU A 173 -3.65 -7.07 -3.34
N ASP A 174 -2.73 -6.41 -2.64
CA ASP A 174 -2.21 -6.82 -1.34
C ASP A 174 -1.71 -5.61 -0.53
N GLY A 175 -2.42 -5.30 0.57
CA GLY A 175 -2.11 -4.12 1.39
C GLY A 175 -0.77 -4.20 2.13
N ASN A 176 -0.24 -5.40 2.40
CA ASN A 176 1.06 -5.53 3.05
C ASN A 176 2.19 -5.29 2.06
N ALA A 177 2.13 -5.92 0.88
CA ALA A 177 3.08 -5.70 -0.20
C ALA A 177 3.11 -4.23 -0.63
N TYR A 178 1.93 -3.58 -0.71
CA TYR A 178 1.83 -2.15 -0.94
C TYR A 178 2.63 -1.34 0.10
N ARG A 179 2.38 -1.53 1.40
CA ARG A 179 3.09 -0.77 2.45
C ARG A 179 4.60 -0.96 2.37
N GLN A 180 5.06 -2.20 2.18
CA GLN A 180 6.48 -2.50 2.05
C GLN A 180 7.08 -1.81 0.82
N ALA A 181 6.43 -1.93 -0.34
CA ALA A 181 6.91 -1.30 -1.57
C ALA A 181 6.86 0.24 -1.52
N SER A 182 5.89 0.84 -0.83
CA SER A 182 5.84 2.29 -0.60
C SER A 182 7.04 2.78 0.21
N TYR A 183 7.42 2.10 1.29
CA TYR A 183 8.64 2.45 2.03
C TYR A 183 9.92 2.20 1.23
N ALA A 184 9.93 1.18 0.36
CA ALA A 184 11.02 1.00 -0.59
C ALA A 184 11.14 2.21 -1.54
N ASN A 185 10.02 2.77 -2.02
CA ASN A 185 10.02 4.00 -2.83
C ASN A 185 10.47 5.23 -2.02
N VAL A 186 10.18 5.31 -0.73
CA VAL A 186 10.73 6.37 0.16
C VAL A 186 12.26 6.26 0.24
N ALA A 187 12.80 5.07 0.51
CA ALA A 187 14.24 4.83 0.51
C ALA A 187 14.88 5.14 -0.85
N TRP A 188 14.20 4.79 -1.94
CA TRP A 188 14.60 5.14 -3.28
C TRP A 188 14.68 6.66 -3.50
N THR A 189 13.65 7.39 -3.09
CA THR A 189 13.58 8.86 -3.21
C THR A 189 14.67 9.54 -2.37
N LEU A 190 14.97 9.02 -1.18
CA LEU A 190 16.10 9.50 -0.37
C LEU A 190 17.41 9.32 -1.13
N ARG A 191 17.63 8.14 -1.71
CA ARG A 191 18.84 7.86 -2.47
C ARG A 191 18.99 8.81 -3.66
N ASP A 192 17.91 9.08 -4.39
CA ASP A 192 17.95 9.96 -5.56
C ASP A 192 18.23 11.41 -5.17
N THR A 193 17.47 11.94 -4.22
CA THR A 193 17.64 13.31 -3.72
C THR A 193 19.00 13.52 -3.04
N GLY A 194 19.44 12.56 -2.22
CA GLY A 194 20.76 12.56 -1.61
C GLY A 194 21.89 12.42 -2.64
N GLY A 195 21.66 11.66 -3.72
CA GLY A 195 22.59 11.53 -4.83
C GLY A 195 22.75 12.82 -5.64
N LEU A 196 21.66 13.55 -5.87
CA LEU A 196 21.69 14.90 -6.44
C LEU A 196 22.42 15.86 -5.51
N ASN A 197 22.09 15.87 -4.22
CA ASN A 197 22.73 16.71 -3.21
C ASN A 197 24.26 16.49 -3.17
N ALA A 198 24.69 15.23 -3.14
CA ALA A 198 26.09 14.86 -3.21
C ALA A 198 26.75 15.33 -4.52
N SER A 199 26.03 15.26 -5.64
CA SER A 199 26.57 15.68 -6.95
C SER A 199 26.80 17.19 -7.03
N LEU A 200 25.88 17.99 -6.48
CA LEU A 200 26.00 19.45 -6.42
C LEU A 200 27.22 19.87 -5.56
N HIS A 201 27.35 19.28 -4.37
CA HIS A 201 28.52 19.53 -3.52
C HIS A 201 29.82 19.05 -4.16
N LYS A 202 29.82 17.88 -4.82
CA LYS A 202 30.99 17.35 -5.55
C LYS A 202 31.48 18.33 -6.62
N ALA A 203 30.57 18.95 -7.38
CA ALA A 203 30.93 19.93 -8.40
C ALA A 203 31.69 21.13 -7.80
N LEU A 204 31.26 21.60 -6.62
CA LEU A 204 31.93 22.68 -5.90
C LEU A 204 33.27 22.27 -5.28
N VAL A 205 33.35 21.07 -4.70
CA VAL A 205 34.61 20.48 -4.20
C VAL A 205 35.64 20.40 -5.33
N GLY A 206 35.23 19.94 -6.51
CA GLY A 206 36.10 19.86 -7.70
C GLY A 206 36.49 21.24 -8.28
N ALA A 207 35.59 22.22 -8.18
CA ALA A 207 35.84 23.58 -8.66
C ALA A 207 36.68 24.42 -7.69
N LYS A 208 36.73 24.05 -6.40
CA LYS A 208 37.44 24.76 -5.31
C LYS A 208 37.12 26.26 -5.27
N ARG A 209 35.84 26.60 -5.33
CA ARG A 209 35.34 27.98 -5.27
C ARG A 209 34.12 28.10 -4.37
N VAL A 210 33.80 29.33 -3.99
CA VAL A 210 32.55 29.66 -3.30
C VAL A 210 31.36 29.37 -4.22
N ALA A 211 30.26 28.88 -3.63
CA ALA A 211 28.99 28.72 -4.32
C ALA A 211 28.40 30.07 -4.71
N THR A 212 27.88 30.17 -5.93
CA THR A 212 27.07 31.31 -6.38
C THR A 212 25.75 31.37 -5.61
N GLU A 213 25.06 32.51 -5.60
CA GLU A 213 23.76 32.63 -4.92
C GLU A 213 22.72 31.63 -5.44
N GLN A 214 22.73 31.37 -6.75
CA GLN A 214 21.86 30.37 -7.37
C GLN A 214 22.19 28.95 -6.87
N GLU A 215 23.48 28.59 -6.82
CA GLU A 215 23.90 27.29 -6.30
C GLU A 215 23.59 27.14 -4.81
N LYS A 216 23.74 28.20 -4.00
CA LYS A 216 23.34 28.16 -2.58
C LYS A 216 21.87 27.83 -2.43
N LEU A 217 21.00 28.47 -3.21
CA LEU A 217 19.57 28.18 -3.20
C LEU A 217 19.27 26.73 -3.57
N GLU A 218 19.92 26.21 -4.61
CA GLU A 218 19.75 24.82 -5.05
C GLU A 218 20.24 23.81 -3.99
N LEU A 219 21.39 24.08 -3.36
CA LEU A 219 21.93 23.28 -2.26
C LEU A 219 20.99 23.27 -1.05
N PHE A 220 20.40 24.42 -0.69
CA PHE A 220 19.44 24.50 0.41
C PHE A 220 18.16 23.71 0.11
N ARG A 221 17.57 23.90 -1.09
CA ARG A 221 16.38 23.15 -1.54
C ARG A 221 16.64 21.65 -1.52
N SER A 222 17.76 21.22 -2.09
CA SER A 222 18.15 19.81 -2.14
C SER A 222 18.40 19.23 -0.74
N THR A 223 19.08 19.97 0.14
CA THR A 223 19.37 19.54 1.51
C THR A 223 18.09 19.36 2.33
N GLY A 224 17.19 20.35 2.32
CA GLY A 224 15.93 20.28 3.06
C GLY A 224 15.07 19.09 2.61
N ARG A 225 14.99 18.84 1.30
CA ARG A 225 14.26 17.67 0.76
C ARG A 225 14.89 16.35 1.22
N THR A 226 16.21 16.24 1.20
CA THR A 226 16.92 15.04 1.68
C THR A 226 16.70 14.81 3.17
N GLU A 227 16.77 15.86 4.00
CA GLU A 227 16.56 15.76 5.45
C GLU A 227 15.11 15.36 5.79
N GLN A 228 14.12 15.90 5.08
CA GLN A 228 12.71 15.53 5.24
C GLN A 228 12.46 14.04 4.94
N ILE A 229 13.00 13.51 3.84
CA ILE A 229 12.80 12.09 3.49
C ILE A 229 13.58 11.19 4.46
N LEU A 230 14.78 11.63 4.88
CA LEU A 230 15.59 10.90 5.86
C LEU A 230 14.83 10.74 7.19
N SER A 231 14.15 11.79 7.66
CA SER A 231 13.40 11.71 8.92
C SER A 231 12.32 10.64 8.88
N THR A 232 11.58 10.51 7.76
CA THR A 232 10.58 9.45 7.57
C THR A 232 11.15 8.04 7.76
N LEU A 233 12.35 7.76 7.24
CA LEU A 233 12.99 6.45 7.43
C LEU A 233 13.58 6.29 8.83
N GLN A 234 14.02 7.37 9.47
CA GLN A 234 14.54 7.34 10.83
C GLN A 234 13.44 7.07 11.87
N GLU A 235 12.22 7.57 11.66
CA GLU A 235 11.06 7.28 12.52
C GLU A 235 10.79 5.77 12.63
N LEU A 236 11.03 5.02 11.54
CA LEU A 236 10.85 3.56 11.52
C LEU A 236 11.81 2.83 12.46
N ARG A 237 12.96 3.41 12.82
CA ARG A 237 13.91 2.78 13.74
C ARG A 237 13.34 2.61 15.14
N ASN A 238 12.45 3.51 15.53
CA ASN A 238 11.81 3.50 16.85
C ASN A 238 10.45 2.81 16.82
N ASN A 239 9.99 2.35 15.65
CA ASN A 239 8.71 1.68 15.51
C ASN A 239 8.86 0.17 15.82
N PRO A 240 8.17 -0.36 16.84
CA PRO A 240 8.22 -1.80 17.19
C PRO A 240 7.73 -2.73 16.08
N ALA A 241 6.95 -2.23 15.13
CA ALA A 241 6.45 -3.01 13.99
C ALA A 241 7.47 -3.13 12.84
N THR A 242 8.62 -2.46 12.92
CA THR A 242 9.67 -2.54 11.88
C THR A 242 10.37 -3.90 11.95
N SER A 243 10.47 -4.58 10.81
CA SER A 243 11.07 -5.91 10.74
C SER A 243 12.59 -5.88 11.00
N ALA A 244 13.13 -6.99 11.49
CA ALA A 244 14.54 -7.08 11.91
C ALA A 244 15.53 -6.80 10.76
N ASN A 245 15.26 -7.27 9.53
CA ASN A 245 16.09 -7.00 8.35
C ASN A 245 16.07 -5.50 7.99
N VAL A 246 14.92 -4.83 8.09
CA VAL A 246 14.79 -3.39 7.86
C VAL A 246 15.50 -2.61 8.96
N LEU A 247 15.35 -2.98 10.24
CA LEU A 247 16.10 -2.34 11.35
C LEU A 247 17.62 -2.46 11.14
N THR A 248 18.09 -3.62 10.68
CA THR A 248 19.51 -3.84 10.35
C THR A 248 19.97 -2.91 9.23
N ALA A 249 19.18 -2.81 8.15
CA ALA A 249 19.47 -1.94 7.02
C ALA A 249 19.44 -0.44 7.42
N LEU A 250 18.48 -0.02 8.24
CA LEU A 250 18.38 1.33 8.78
C LEU A 250 19.57 1.67 9.70
N GLY A 251 20.05 0.70 10.49
CA GLY A 251 21.26 0.85 11.29
C GLY A 251 22.50 1.07 10.42
N LYS A 252 22.62 0.32 9.32
CA LYS A 252 23.70 0.54 8.34
C LYS A 252 23.59 1.90 7.65
N MET A 253 22.38 2.30 7.22
CA MET A 253 22.13 3.63 6.65
C MET A 253 22.51 4.74 7.63
N GLN A 254 22.19 4.59 8.92
CA GLN A 254 22.59 5.54 9.94
C GLN A 254 24.12 5.68 10.02
N ALA A 255 24.85 4.57 10.11
CA ALA A 255 26.30 4.59 10.23
C ALA A 255 26.98 5.15 8.96
N ASP A 256 26.57 4.69 7.78
CA ASP A 256 27.26 4.98 6.53
C ASP A 256 26.80 6.30 5.89
N TYR A 257 25.48 6.55 5.82
CA TYR A 257 24.94 7.74 5.17
C TYR A 257 24.89 8.95 6.11
N VAL A 258 24.33 8.77 7.32
CA VAL A 258 24.10 9.90 8.24
C VAL A 258 25.39 10.31 8.94
N GLU A 259 26.13 9.35 9.48
CA GLU A 259 27.31 9.65 10.30
C GLU A 259 28.59 9.79 9.47
N ARG A 260 28.91 8.78 8.66
CA ARG A 260 30.15 8.76 7.87
C ARG A 260 30.09 9.76 6.71
N PHE A 261 29.16 9.60 5.77
CA PHE A 261 29.03 10.53 4.66
C PHE A 261 28.59 11.94 5.12
N GLY A 262 27.75 12.04 6.16
CA GLY A 262 27.37 13.33 6.74
C GLY A 262 28.55 14.19 7.20
N LYS A 263 29.64 13.58 7.68
CA LYS A 263 30.90 14.31 7.99
C LYS A 263 31.54 14.91 6.74
N ALA A 264 31.67 14.12 5.66
CA ALA A 264 32.20 14.61 4.39
C ALA A 264 31.31 15.70 3.78
N LEU A 265 29.99 15.53 3.86
CA LEU A 265 29.02 16.52 3.40
C LEU A 265 29.12 17.83 4.19
N LYS A 266 29.32 17.77 5.51
CA LYS A 266 29.54 18.96 6.35
C LYS A 266 30.76 19.76 5.89
N LEU A 267 31.90 19.09 5.68
CA LEU A 267 33.13 19.74 5.19
C LEU A 267 32.91 20.37 3.81
N ALA A 268 32.18 19.70 2.91
CA ALA A 268 31.84 20.25 1.60
C ALA A 268 30.92 21.49 1.69
N LYS A 269 29.95 21.51 2.64
CA LYS A 269 29.10 22.67 2.91
C LYS A 269 29.91 23.87 3.43
N GLU A 270 30.84 23.64 4.35
CA GLU A 270 31.75 24.68 4.87
C GLU A 270 32.66 25.24 3.76
N GLY A 271 33.16 24.37 2.87
CA GLY A 271 33.91 24.76 1.68
C GLY A 271 33.08 25.57 0.69
N ALA A 272 31.80 25.23 0.48
CA ALA A 272 30.90 25.98 -0.40
C ALA A 272 30.68 27.44 0.04
N ILE A 273 30.82 27.72 1.34
CA ILE A 273 30.71 29.06 1.90
C ILE A 273 32.08 29.77 1.87
N SER A 274 33.14 29.07 2.28
CA SER A 274 34.47 29.67 2.50
C SER A 274 35.38 29.68 1.27
N GLY A 275 35.09 28.86 0.26
CA GLY A 275 35.98 28.55 -0.87
C GLY A 275 37.15 27.63 -0.49
N LYS A 276 37.29 27.22 0.77
CA LYS A 276 38.37 26.37 1.27
C LYS A 276 37.86 24.96 1.49
N TYR A 277 38.32 24.02 0.67
CA TYR A 277 37.92 22.62 0.74
C TYR A 277 39.03 21.78 1.38
N GLU A 278 38.71 21.13 2.50
CA GLU A 278 39.64 20.23 3.21
C GLU A 278 39.78 18.86 2.55
N GLN A 279 38.78 18.45 1.76
CA GLN A 279 38.75 17.17 1.06
C GLN A 279 38.89 17.38 -0.43
N ASP A 280 39.60 16.46 -1.09
CA ASP A 280 39.62 16.38 -2.56
C ASP A 280 38.34 15.70 -3.09
N VAL A 281 38.12 15.86 -4.41
CA VAL A 281 36.92 15.37 -5.08
C VAL A 281 36.82 13.83 -5.10
N GLU A 282 37.95 13.11 -5.12
CA GLU A 282 37.97 11.65 -5.14
C GLU A 282 37.59 11.08 -3.78
N THR A 283 38.15 11.65 -2.70
CA THR A 283 37.80 11.32 -1.32
C THR A 283 36.32 11.59 -1.06
N TYR A 284 35.82 12.77 -1.41
CA TYR A 284 34.40 13.10 -1.25
C TYR A 284 33.49 12.15 -2.05
N TYR A 285 33.87 11.84 -3.30
CA TYR A 285 33.14 10.91 -4.13
C TYR A 285 33.08 9.51 -3.52
N ALA A 286 34.20 8.96 -3.05
CA ALA A 286 34.26 7.65 -2.41
C ALA A 286 33.33 7.57 -1.17
N GLU A 287 33.37 8.58 -0.30
CA GLU A 287 32.49 8.66 0.87
C GLU A 287 31.01 8.76 0.48
N SER A 288 30.68 9.52 -0.57
CA SER A 288 29.32 9.61 -1.09
C SER A 288 28.80 8.26 -1.59
N GLN A 289 29.64 7.45 -2.25
CA GLN A 289 29.21 6.15 -2.76
C GLN A 289 28.92 5.15 -1.63
N ILE A 290 29.72 5.19 -0.55
CA ILE A 290 29.49 4.35 0.64
C ILE A 290 28.16 4.71 1.29
N GLY A 291 27.93 6.00 1.55
CA GLY A 291 26.67 6.47 2.13
C GLY A 291 25.46 6.14 1.25
N LEU A 292 25.50 6.47 -0.04
CA LEU A 292 24.37 6.25 -0.94
C LEU A 292 24.06 4.76 -1.18
N ALA A 293 25.07 3.89 -1.17
CA ALA A 293 24.88 2.44 -1.28
C ALA A 293 24.14 1.86 -0.07
N SER A 294 24.35 2.43 1.13
CA SER A 294 23.67 1.97 2.35
C SER A 294 22.15 2.18 2.29
N ILE A 295 21.67 3.25 1.66
CA ILE A 295 20.23 3.52 1.50
C ILE A 295 19.56 2.43 0.65
N ILE A 296 20.26 1.93 -0.38
CA ILE A 296 19.74 0.84 -1.23
C ILE A 296 19.48 -0.43 -0.42
N THR A 297 20.24 -0.68 0.65
CA THR A 297 20.00 -1.84 1.53
C THR A 297 18.66 -1.74 2.27
N VAL A 298 18.21 -0.53 2.61
CA VAL A 298 16.90 -0.29 3.23
C VAL A 298 15.79 -0.63 2.23
N ARG A 299 15.90 -0.12 1.00
CA ARG A 299 14.97 -0.43 -0.11
C ARG A 299 14.88 -1.94 -0.34
N ASP A 300 16.02 -2.62 -0.46
CA ASP A 300 16.07 -4.04 -0.75
C ASP A 300 15.42 -4.87 0.37
N ALA A 301 15.62 -4.50 1.65
CA ALA A 301 14.97 -5.16 2.79
C ALA A 301 13.43 -5.04 2.75
N PHE A 302 12.90 -3.89 2.34
CA PHE A 302 11.47 -3.71 2.13
C PHE A 302 10.93 -4.57 0.97
N TYR A 303 11.64 -4.64 -0.16
CA TYR A 303 11.24 -5.51 -1.26
C TYR A 303 11.27 -7.00 -0.88
N GLU A 304 12.27 -7.44 -0.12
CA GLU A 304 12.33 -8.81 0.40
C GLU A 304 11.11 -9.15 1.26
N ASN A 305 10.70 -8.24 2.14
CA ASN A 305 9.48 -8.42 2.95
C ASN A 305 8.22 -8.51 2.09
N ALA A 306 8.10 -7.67 1.06
CA ALA A 306 6.97 -7.69 0.14
C ALA A 306 6.90 -9.03 -0.62
N GLU A 307 8.03 -9.51 -1.13
CA GLU A 307 8.12 -10.80 -1.83
C GLU A 307 7.79 -11.98 -0.92
N GLN A 308 8.36 -12.01 0.29
CA GLN A 308 8.07 -13.06 1.26
C GLN A 308 6.60 -13.06 1.66
N GLY A 309 6.02 -11.88 1.87
CA GLY A 309 4.60 -11.71 2.17
C GLY A 309 3.70 -12.27 1.06
N LEU A 310 3.98 -11.89 -0.20
CA LEU A 310 3.22 -12.37 -1.35
C LEU A 310 3.40 -13.89 -1.57
N ALA A 311 4.62 -14.42 -1.45
CA ALA A 311 4.88 -15.86 -1.55
C ALA A 311 4.16 -16.64 -0.44
N GLY A 312 4.13 -16.11 0.79
CA GLY A 312 3.37 -16.66 1.91
C GLY A 312 1.86 -16.65 1.66
N ALA A 313 1.32 -15.54 1.16
CA ALA A 313 -0.09 -15.41 0.80
C ALA A 313 -0.49 -16.40 -0.32
N TYR A 314 0.35 -16.52 -1.36
CA TYR A 314 0.12 -17.44 -2.47
C TYR A 314 0.15 -18.90 -2.02
N SER A 315 1.16 -19.29 -1.24
CA SER A 315 1.29 -20.66 -0.74
C SER A 315 0.16 -21.05 0.20
N SER A 316 -0.26 -20.15 1.09
CA SER A 316 -1.42 -20.34 1.98
C SER A 316 -2.73 -20.48 1.20
N ALA A 317 -2.94 -19.63 0.19
CA ALA A 317 -4.11 -19.73 -0.69
C ALA A 317 -4.11 -21.04 -1.48
N ARG A 318 -2.96 -21.43 -2.03
CA ARG A 318 -2.78 -22.70 -2.76
C ARG A 318 -3.03 -23.92 -1.87
N PHE A 319 -2.51 -23.93 -0.65
CA PHE A 319 -2.77 -25.02 0.30
C PHE A 319 -4.26 -25.12 0.61
N SER A 320 -4.90 -24.00 0.94
CA SER A 320 -6.34 -23.93 1.20
C SER A 320 -7.17 -24.39 0.00
N PHE A 321 -6.76 -24.03 -1.22
CA PHE A 321 -7.38 -24.47 -2.46
C PHE A 321 -7.30 -25.99 -2.65
N VAL A 322 -6.13 -26.59 -2.45
CA VAL A 322 -5.94 -28.05 -2.55
C VAL A 322 -6.76 -28.80 -1.49
N VAL A 323 -6.78 -28.30 -0.24
CA VAL A 323 -7.61 -28.86 0.83
C VAL A 323 -9.09 -28.80 0.47
N ALA A 324 -9.57 -27.68 -0.09
CA ALA A 324 -10.95 -27.55 -0.55
C ALA A 324 -11.28 -28.53 -1.68
N LEU A 325 -10.35 -28.76 -2.62
CA LEU A 325 -10.53 -29.71 -3.72
C LEU A 325 -10.60 -31.17 -3.21
N ILE A 326 -9.73 -31.52 -2.25
CA ILE A 326 -9.74 -32.83 -1.59
C ILE A 326 -11.06 -33.01 -0.81
N GLY A 327 -11.51 -31.98 -0.09
CA GLY A 327 -12.80 -31.99 0.62
C GLY A 327 -13.97 -32.20 -0.33
N LEU A 328 -13.98 -31.52 -1.48
CA LEU A 328 -14.99 -31.69 -2.53
C LEU A 328 -15.01 -33.13 -3.06
N LEU A 329 -13.84 -33.70 -3.37
CA LEU A 329 -13.70 -35.09 -3.82
C LEU A 329 -14.16 -36.08 -2.74
N ALA A 330 -13.84 -35.83 -1.48
CA ALA A 330 -14.27 -36.66 -0.35
C ALA A 330 -15.80 -36.64 -0.18
N VAL A 331 -16.44 -35.47 -0.28
CA VAL A 331 -17.91 -35.35 -0.27
C VAL A 331 -18.49 -36.19 -1.41
N VAL A 332 -18.04 -36.01 -2.65
CA VAL A 332 -18.54 -36.77 -3.80
C VAL A 332 -18.37 -38.28 -3.61
N ALA A 333 -17.20 -38.72 -3.12
CA ALA A 333 -16.90 -40.14 -2.89
C ALA A 333 -17.77 -40.75 -1.78
N VAL A 334 -17.94 -40.05 -0.65
CA VAL A 334 -18.78 -40.50 0.48
C VAL A 334 -20.25 -40.57 0.06
N SER A 335 -20.74 -39.57 -0.67
CA SER A 335 -22.12 -39.53 -1.16
C SER A 335 -22.41 -40.65 -2.15
N ALA A 336 -21.51 -40.89 -3.11
CA ALA A 336 -21.61 -42.02 -4.03
C ALA A 336 -21.58 -43.36 -3.27
N GLY A 337 -20.69 -43.50 -2.29
CA GLY A 337 -20.59 -44.67 -1.42
C GLY A 337 -21.88 -44.93 -0.62
N LEU A 338 -22.45 -43.90 0.01
CA LEU A 338 -23.71 -43.97 0.75
C LEU A 338 -24.88 -44.35 -0.15
N ILE A 339 -24.98 -43.75 -1.35
CA ILE A 339 -26.05 -44.09 -2.31
C ILE A 339 -25.94 -45.56 -2.75
N VAL A 340 -24.73 -46.03 -3.07
CA VAL A 340 -24.48 -47.44 -3.45
C VAL A 340 -24.78 -48.38 -2.27
N MET A 341 -24.37 -48.03 -1.06
CA MET A 341 -24.62 -48.79 0.16
C MET A 341 -26.13 -48.91 0.43
N VAL A 342 -26.87 -47.81 0.46
CA VAL A 342 -28.32 -47.78 0.71
C VAL A 342 -29.07 -48.57 -0.36
N ARG A 343 -28.69 -48.40 -1.65
CA ARG A 343 -29.29 -49.19 -2.74
C ARG A 343 -29.06 -50.69 -2.57
N ARG A 344 -27.82 -51.12 -2.30
CA ARG A 344 -27.49 -52.55 -2.19
C ARG A 344 -27.98 -53.20 -0.91
N ARG A 345 -27.85 -52.55 0.25
CA ARG A 345 -28.17 -53.16 1.55
C ARG A 345 -29.62 -53.05 1.97
N ILE A 346 -30.34 -52.01 1.54
CA ILE A 346 -31.70 -51.70 2.00
C ILE A 346 -32.71 -51.80 0.86
N LEU A 347 -32.55 -51.00 -0.20
CA LEU A 347 -33.59 -50.85 -1.23
C LEU A 347 -33.79 -52.10 -2.10
N ASN A 348 -32.71 -52.72 -2.58
CA ASN A 348 -32.80 -53.92 -3.43
C ASN A 348 -33.43 -55.12 -2.68
N PRO A 349 -33.03 -55.45 -1.44
CA PRO A 349 -33.66 -56.52 -0.65
C PRO A 349 -35.14 -56.27 -0.36
N ILE A 350 -35.51 -55.03 0.00
CA ILE A 350 -36.91 -54.67 0.25
C ILE A 350 -37.73 -54.84 -1.03
N ALA A 351 -37.25 -54.33 -2.17
CA ALA A 351 -37.95 -54.48 -3.45
C ALA A 351 -38.09 -55.95 -3.88
N ALA A 352 -37.07 -56.78 -3.62
CA ALA A 352 -37.12 -58.21 -3.86
C ALA A 352 -38.19 -58.90 -2.98
N LEU A 353 -38.25 -58.57 -1.68
CA LEU A 353 -39.27 -59.09 -0.76
C LEU A 353 -40.68 -58.63 -1.15
N THR A 354 -40.87 -57.35 -1.51
CA THR A 354 -42.16 -56.84 -1.98
C THR A 354 -42.61 -57.56 -3.24
N GLY A 355 -41.74 -57.74 -4.23
CA GLY A 355 -42.07 -58.48 -5.46
C GLY A 355 -42.36 -59.97 -5.22
N ARG A 356 -41.79 -60.58 -4.18
CA ARG A 356 -42.10 -61.95 -3.75
C ARG A 356 -43.46 -62.03 -3.06
N MET A 357 -43.75 -61.09 -2.17
CA MET A 357 -45.04 -61.01 -1.50
C MET A 357 -46.19 -60.79 -2.49
N SER A 358 -46.00 -59.95 -3.52
CA SER A 358 -46.99 -59.76 -4.59
C SER A 358 -47.24 -61.04 -5.40
N ARG A 359 -46.21 -61.84 -5.69
CA ARG A 359 -46.36 -63.14 -6.40
C ARG A 359 -46.99 -64.21 -5.52
N LEU A 360 -46.65 -64.25 -4.24
CA LEU A 360 -47.27 -65.15 -3.26
C LEU A 360 -48.77 -64.83 -3.09
N ALA A 361 -49.13 -63.55 -3.08
CA ALA A 361 -50.52 -63.09 -3.07
C ALA A 361 -51.27 -63.43 -4.38
N ALA A 362 -50.55 -63.50 -5.51
CA ALA A 362 -51.09 -63.93 -6.81
C ALA A 362 -51.19 -65.47 -6.97
N GLY A 363 -50.80 -66.25 -5.94
CA GLY A 363 -50.94 -67.71 -5.94
C GLY A 363 -49.71 -68.49 -6.42
N GLU A 364 -48.59 -67.83 -6.71
CA GLU A 364 -47.36 -68.47 -7.17
C GLU A 364 -46.44 -68.85 -6.00
N VAL A 365 -46.43 -70.14 -5.61
CA VAL A 365 -45.82 -70.60 -4.35
C VAL A 365 -44.49 -71.35 -4.51
N ALA A 366 -43.97 -71.52 -5.74
CA ALA A 366 -42.88 -72.47 -6.01
C ALA A 366 -41.45 -71.99 -5.63
N GLU A 367 -41.18 -70.69 -5.54
CA GLU A 367 -39.80 -70.18 -5.43
C GLU A 367 -39.37 -69.80 -4.00
N THR A 368 -38.08 -69.95 -3.68
CA THR A 368 -37.49 -69.63 -2.37
C THR A 368 -37.50 -68.12 -2.07
N ILE A 369 -37.69 -67.74 -0.80
CA ILE A 369 -37.66 -66.33 -0.39
C ILE A 369 -36.19 -65.90 -0.18
N PRO A 370 -35.63 -64.99 -1.02
CA PRO A 370 -34.24 -64.58 -0.91
C PRO A 370 -34.01 -63.75 0.36
N GLY A 371 -32.90 -64.00 1.06
CA GLY A 371 -32.47 -63.20 2.21
C GLY A 371 -32.89 -63.70 3.59
N ALA A 372 -33.53 -64.88 3.71
CA ALA A 372 -33.94 -65.47 4.99
C ALA A 372 -32.77 -65.78 5.96
N ALA A 373 -31.53 -65.90 5.45
CA ALA A 373 -30.33 -66.11 6.27
C ALA A 373 -29.69 -64.81 6.80
N ARG A 374 -30.26 -63.64 6.50
CA ARG A 374 -29.75 -62.36 7.03
C ARG A 374 -30.06 -62.25 8.53
N LYS A 375 -29.17 -61.60 9.27
CA LYS A 375 -29.27 -61.38 10.72
C LYS A 375 -29.78 -59.98 11.10
N ASP A 376 -30.28 -59.22 10.12
CA ASP A 376 -30.84 -57.88 10.30
C ASP A 376 -32.39 -57.92 10.24
N GLU A 377 -33.03 -56.78 10.45
CA GLU A 377 -34.49 -56.61 10.45
C GLU A 377 -35.11 -57.02 9.11
N ILE A 378 -34.37 -56.86 8.01
CA ILE A 378 -34.79 -57.31 6.68
C ILE A 378 -34.77 -58.85 6.58
N GLY A 379 -33.83 -59.51 7.27
CA GLY A 379 -33.83 -60.96 7.47
C GLY A 379 -35.03 -61.45 8.27
N ALA A 380 -35.42 -60.74 9.33
CA ALA A 380 -36.64 -61.04 10.08
C ALA A 380 -37.90 -60.89 9.22
N MET A 381 -37.97 -59.85 8.36
CA MET A 381 -39.05 -59.70 7.39
C MET A 381 -39.06 -60.82 6.33
N ALA A 382 -37.89 -61.24 5.84
CA ALA A 382 -37.77 -62.36 4.92
C ALA A 382 -38.24 -63.68 5.53
N ALA A 383 -37.89 -63.93 6.80
CA ALA A 383 -38.35 -65.09 7.56
C ALA A 383 -39.87 -65.07 7.78
N ALA A 384 -40.46 -63.90 8.08
CA ALA A 384 -41.92 -63.76 8.17
C ALA A 384 -42.64 -64.05 6.84
N VAL A 385 -42.08 -63.60 5.70
CA VAL A 385 -42.61 -63.91 4.36
C VAL A 385 -42.44 -65.40 4.03
N GLN A 386 -41.38 -66.05 4.50
CA GLN A 386 -41.18 -67.49 4.38
C GLN A 386 -42.24 -68.27 5.19
N VAL A 387 -42.55 -67.86 6.41
CA VAL A 387 -43.65 -68.44 7.21
C VAL A 387 -45.00 -68.26 6.52
N PHE A 388 -45.26 -67.11 5.89
CA PHE A 388 -46.48 -66.90 5.09
C PHE A 388 -46.56 -67.83 3.88
N LYS A 389 -45.44 -68.07 3.20
CA LYS A 389 -45.36 -69.04 2.10
C LYS A 389 -45.65 -70.45 2.60
N ASP A 390 -45.01 -70.86 3.70
CA ASP A 390 -45.15 -72.19 4.28
C ASP A 390 -46.58 -72.43 4.78
N ASN A 391 -47.20 -71.42 5.41
CA ASN A 391 -48.60 -71.45 5.82
C ASN A 391 -49.58 -71.50 4.64
N LYS A 392 -49.25 -70.91 3.48
CA LYS A 392 -50.08 -70.99 2.27
C LYS A 392 -49.96 -72.36 1.57
N ILE A 393 -48.79 -72.98 1.59
CA ILE A 393 -48.58 -74.37 1.11
C ILE A 393 -49.34 -75.36 2.00
N GLU A 394 -49.37 -75.12 3.31
CA GLU A 394 -50.02 -75.99 4.28
C GLU A 394 -51.54 -75.77 4.36
N ALA A 395 -52.04 -74.55 4.09
CA ALA A 395 -53.48 -74.23 4.02
C ALA A 395 -54.19 -74.85 2.79
N ASP A 396 -53.48 -75.05 1.66
CA ASP A 396 -54.04 -75.76 0.50
C ASP A 396 -54.03 -77.29 0.68
N ARG A 397 -53.32 -77.82 1.68
CA ARG A 397 -53.26 -79.26 2.02
C ARG A 397 -54.30 -79.69 3.07
N LEU A 398 -54.89 -78.74 3.80
CA LEU A 398 -55.74 -78.98 4.98
C LEU A 398 -57.16 -78.39 4.83
N ALA A 399 -57.70 -78.38 3.61
CA ALA A 399 -59.09 -78.05 3.30
C ALA A 399 -59.99 -79.29 3.05
N ALA A 400 -59.64 -80.43 3.65
CA ALA A 400 -60.51 -81.58 3.76
C ALA A 400 -60.55 -82.04 5.22
N GLU A 401 -61.76 -82.06 5.77
CA GLU A 401 -62.16 -82.58 7.08
C GLU A 401 -61.99 -81.66 8.30
N LYS A 402 -63.16 -81.16 8.70
CA LYS A 402 -63.44 -80.31 9.84
C LYS A 402 -64.06 -81.17 10.95
N GLU A 403 -63.95 -80.65 12.18
CA GLU A 403 -64.65 -81.04 13.41
C GLU A 403 -64.12 -82.32 14.12
N ALA A 404 -63.89 -82.37 15.44
CA ALA A 404 -64.39 -81.56 16.54
C ALA A 404 -63.51 -81.64 17.82
N GLU A 405 -63.61 -80.57 18.64
CA GLU A 405 -63.65 -80.50 20.11
C GLU A 405 -62.81 -81.51 20.94
N ASN A 406 -61.98 -81.13 21.92
CA ASN A 406 -62.22 -80.19 23.00
C ASN A 406 -60.91 -80.09 23.80
N ASP A 407 -60.36 -78.90 24.04
CA ASP A 407 -59.63 -78.66 25.30
C ASP A 407 -59.39 -77.17 25.54
N VAL A 408 -60.27 -76.60 26.35
CA VAL A 408 -60.33 -75.17 26.70
C VAL A 408 -59.73 -74.88 28.08
N LYS A 409 -59.31 -75.88 28.86
CA LYS A 409 -58.82 -75.64 30.23
C LYS A 409 -57.30 -75.39 30.38
N MET A 410 -56.45 -75.67 29.38
CA MET A 410 -55.02 -75.30 29.42
C MET A 410 -54.62 -74.06 28.59
N ARG A 411 -55.54 -73.52 27.77
CA ARG A 411 -55.25 -72.34 26.93
C ARG A 411 -55.20 -71.02 27.70
N ARG A 412 -55.98 -70.87 28.77
CA ARG A 412 -56.05 -69.59 29.53
C ARG A 412 -54.75 -69.25 30.27
N ALA A 413 -54.06 -70.23 30.86
CA ALA A 413 -52.81 -69.97 31.61
C ALA A 413 -51.61 -69.68 30.70
N ARG A 414 -51.48 -70.36 29.55
CA ARG A 414 -50.41 -70.09 28.57
C ARG A 414 -50.62 -68.83 27.75
N VAL A 415 -51.88 -68.51 27.40
CA VAL A 415 -52.21 -67.26 26.72
C VAL A 415 -52.03 -66.08 27.67
N LEU A 416 -52.40 -66.19 28.96
CA LEU A 416 -52.08 -65.14 29.93
C LEU A 416 -50.57 -64.98 30.09
N ASP A 417 -49.79 -66.04 30.36
CA ASP A 417 -48.32 -65.94 30.54
C ASP A 417 -47.60 -65.33 29.32
N ASP A 418 -48.01 -65.71 28.11
CA ASP A 418 -47.45 -65.16 26.87
C ASP A 418 -47.85 -63.69 26.64
N LEU A 419 -49.10 -63.32 26.98
CA LEU A 419 -49.55 -61.93 26.98
C LEU A 419 -48.82 -61.10 28.05
N THR A 420 -48.63 -61.59 29.27
CA THR A 420 -47.88 -60.86 30.31
C THR A 420 -46.41 -60.71 29.95
N ARG A 421 -45.76 -61.73 29.38
CA ARG A 421 -44.36 -61.62 28.91
C ARG A 421 -44.21 -60.65 27.74
N THR A 422 -45.14 -60.68 26.79
CA THR A 422 -45.14 -59.76 25.65
C THR A 422 -45.44 -58.33 26.11
N PHE A 423 -46.35 -58.15 27.08
CA PHE A 423 -46.64 -56.87 27.70
C PHE A 423 -45.45 -56.33 28.49
N GLU A 424 -44.82 -57.16 29.33
CA GLU A 424 -43.60 -56.85 30.07
C GLU A 424 -42.48 -56.39 29.13
N ALA A 425 -42.16 -57.17 28.10
CA ALA A 425 -41.11 -56.83 27.14
C ALA A 425 -41.38 -55.48 26.45
N LYS A 426 -42.61 -55.23 25.99
CA LYS A 426 -42.97 -53.96 25.32
C LYS A 426 -42.96 -52.77 26.28
N VAL A 427 -43.44 -52.93 27.50
CA VAL A 427 -43.47 -51.83 28.48
C VAL A 427 -42.05 -51.52 28.98
N THR A 428 -41.21 -52.53 29.21
CA THR A 428 -39.79 -52.34 29.52
C THR A 428 -39.04 -51.65 28.37
N GLU A 429 -39.31 -52.01 27.12
CA GLU A 429 -38.75 -51.33 25.94
C GLU A 429 -39.20 -49.87 25.86
N LEU A 430 -40.49 -49.59 26.03
CA LEU A 430 -41.04 -48.23 25.99
C LEU A 430 -40.51 -47.34 27.12
N VAL A 431 -40.44 -47.87 28.35
CA VAL A 431 -39.90 -47.13 29.50
C VAL A 431 -38.38 -46.92 29.36
N GLY A 432 -37.65 -47.92 28.83
CA GLY A 432 -36.24 -47.78 28.48
C GLY A 432 -36.01 -46.71 27.42
N GLY A 433 -36.85 -46.68 26.37
CA GLY A 433 -36.83 -45.66 25.33
C GLY A 433 -37.16 -44.27 25.86
N LEU A 434 -38.13 -44.13 26.78
CA LEU A 434 -38.51 -42.86 27.38
C LEU A 434 -37.41 -42.31 28.31
N SER A 435 -36.76 -43.19 29.09
CA SER A 435 -35.60 -42.86 29.91
C SER A 435 -34.42 -42.38 29.06
N ALA A 436 -34.11 -43.09 27.96
CA ALA A 436 -33.06 -42.70 27.03
C ALA A 436 -33.36 -41.36 26.34
N ALA A 437 -34.61 -41.14 25.90
CA ALA A 437 -35.03 -39.87 25.31
C ALA A 437 -34.94 -38.70 26.29
N SER A 438 -35.29 -38.93 27.56
CA SER A 438 -35.17 -37.93 28.63
C SER A 438 -33.70 -37.57 28.90
N SER A 439 -32.81 -38.56 28.97
CA SER A 439 -31.36 -38.32 29.12
C SER A 439 -30.78 -37.51 27.96
N VAL A 440 -31.20 -37.80 26.72
CA VAL A 440 -30.76 -37.01 25.55
C VAL A 440 -31.30 -35.58 25.60
N MET A 441 -32.52 -35.37 26.10
CA MET A 441 -33.07 -34.03 26.34
C MET A 441 -32.30 -33.27 27.42
N GLU A 442 -31.92 -33.92 28.53
CA GLU A 442 -31.08 -33.32 29.59
C GLU A 442 -29.74 -32.86 29.01
N ASP A 443 -29.03 -33.74 28.29
CA ASP A 443 -27.74 -33.42 27.66
C ASP A 443 -27.86 -32.26 26.66
N THR A 444 -28.92 -32.28 25.84
CA THR A 444 -29.17 -31.22 24.84
C THR A 444 -29.47 -29.89 25.52
N ALA A 445 -30.30 -29.89 26.56
CA ALA A 445 -30.63 -28.69 27.32
C ALA A 445 -29.39 -28.10 28.03
N GLN A 446 -28.54 -28.94 28.62
CA GLN A 446 -27.30 -28.49 29.22
C GLN A 446 -26.36 -27.86 28.18
N SER A 447 -26.22 -28.48 27.00
CA SER A 447 -25.42 -27.93 25.91
C SER A 447 -25.97 -26.60 25.37
N MET A 448 -27.30 -26.45 25.30
CA MET A 448 -27.94 -25.18 24.95
C MET A 448 -27.67 -24.09 25.99
N SER A 449 -27.72 -24.43 27.28
CA SER A 449 -27.42 -23.49 28.38
C SER A 449 -25.96 -23.02 28.33
N ASP A 450 -25.03 -23.95 28.11
CA ASP A 450 -23.60 -23.63 27.98
C ASP A 450 -23.33 -22.73 26.75
N THR A 451 -24.01 -23.01 25.63
CA THR A 451 -23.91 -22.22 24.40
C THR A 451 -24.48 -20.80 24.59
N ALA A 452 -25.62 -20.68 25.26
CA ALA A 452 -26.21 -19.40 25.62
C ALA A 452 -25.27 -18.58 26.52
N ALA A 453 -24.71 -19.20 27.56
CA ALA A 453 -23.75 -18.55 28.45
C ALA A 453 -22.47 -18.10 27.72
N ALA A 454 -21.96 -18.92 26.79
CA ALA A 454 -20.82 -18.56 25.95
C ALA A 454 -21.15 -17.38 25.02
N THR A 455 -22.35 -17.40 24.42
CA THR A 455 -22.84 -16.33 23.54
C THR A 455 -22.95 -15.00 24.30
N ASN A 456 -23.48 -15.02 25.53
CA ASN A 456 -23.54 -13.84 26.39
C ASN A 456 -22.18 -13.25 26.74
N ARG A 457 -21.20 -14.09 27.08
CA ARG A 457 -19.81 -13.63 27.31
C ARG A 457 -19.22 -12.99 26.06
N GLN A 458 -19.40 -13.62 24.91
CA GLN A 458 -18.90 -13.08 23.64
C GLN A 458 -19.58 -11.75 23.29
N ALA A 459 -20.88 -11.65 23.52
CA ALA A 459 -21.65 -10.44 23.27
C ALA A 459 -21.20 -9.28 24.18
N ALA A 460 -20.88 -9.55 25.45
CA ALA A 460 -20.31 -8.55 26.35
C ALA A 460 -18.93 -8.03 25.88
N VAL A 461 -18.06 -8.92 25.35
CA VAL A 461 -16.77 -8.51 24.78
C VAL A 461 -16.96 -7.63 23.55
N VAL A 462 -17.90 -7.98 22.67
CA VAL A 462 -18.21 -7.17 21.47
C VAL A 462 -18.80 -5.81 21.84
N ALA A 463 -19.67 -5.75 22.85
CA ALA A 463 -20.22 -4.49 23.36
C ALA A 463 -19.11 -3.56 23.89
N ALA A 464 -18.21 -4.08 24.73
CA ALA A 464 -17.08 -3.32 25.26
C ALA A 464 -16.13 -2.83 24.15
N ALA A 465 -15.85 -3.67 23.14
CA ALA A 465 -15.05 -3.27 21.99
C ALA A 465 -15.74 -2.18 21.15
N SER A 466 -17.07 -2.22 21.04
CA SER A 466 -17.86 -1.22 20.33
C SER A 466 -17.86 0.12 21.08
N ASP A 467 -18.02 0.12 22.41
CA ASP A 467 -17.91 1.34 23.23
C ASP A 467 -16.53 1.99 23.12
N GLN A 468 -15.47 1.19 23.16
CA GLN A 468 -14.11 1.69 22.95
C GLN A 468 -13.94 2.29 21.54
N THR A 469 -14.51 1.63 20.52
CA THR A 469 -14.48 2.13 19.14
C THR A 469 -15.24 3.46 19.03
N SER A 470 -16.39 3.59 19.68
CA SER A 470 -17.18 4.84 19.72
C SER A 470 -16.37 5.99 20.30
N THR A 471 -15.65 5.75 21.41
CA THR A 471 -14.75 6.73 22.02
C THR A 471 -13.61 7.15 21.07
N ASN A 472 -13.03 6.19 20.35
CA ASN A 472 -11.99 6.48 19.36
C ASN A 472 -12.55 7.30 18.19
N VAL A 473 -13.74 6.95 17.68
CA VAL A 473 -14.42 7.70 16.62
C VAL A 473 -14.72 9.13 17.05
N GLN A 474 -15.17 9.35 18.29
CA GLN A 474 -15.39 10.69 18.84
C GLN A 474 -14.08 11.50 18.91
N THR A 475 -12.97 10.85 19.27
CA THR A 475 -11.65 11.50 19.29
C THR A 475 -11.22 11.93 17.89
N VAL A 476 -11.42 11.07 16.89
CA VAL A 476 -11.14 11.39 15.48
C VAL A 476 -12.05 12.53 14.99
N ALA A 477 -13.32 12.56 15.41
CA ALA A 477 -14.24 13.66 15.08
C ALA A 477 -13.70 15.01 15.57
N SER A 478 -13.31 15.10 16.85
CA SER A 478 -12.72 16.32 17.41
C SER A 478 -11.44 16.75 16.67
N ALA A 479 -10.55 15.81 16.36
CA ALA A 479 -9.35 16.11 15.59
C ALA A 479 -9.67 16.61 14.17
N THR A 480 -10.73 16.09 13.55
CA THR A 480 -11.19 16.51 12.22
C THR A 480 -11.78 17.93 12.25
N GLU A 481 -12.46 18.31 13.33
CA GLU A 481 -12.93 19.69 13.55
C GLU A 481 -11.76 20.67 13.72
N GLU A 482 -10.74 20.30 14.51
CA GLU A 482 -9.52 21.11 14.66
C GLU A 482 -8.76 21.27 13.34
N LEU A 483 -8.67 20.21 12.54
CA LEU A 483 -8.08 20.26 11.19
C LEU A 483 -8.87 21.20 10.27
N THR A 484 -10.20 21.16 10.32
CA THR A 484 -11.07 22.05 9.52
C THR A 484 -10.84 23.52 9.88
N SER A 485 -10.72 23.82 11.17
CA SER A 485 -10.38 25.15 11.67
C SER A 485 -8.99 25.59 11.19
N SER A 486 -7.99 24.71 11.30
CA SER A 486 -6.62 24.97 10.87
C SER A 486 -6.51 25.23 9.37
N ILE A 487 -7.19 24.43 8.54
CA ILE A 487 -7.26 24.60 7.09
C ILE A 487 -7.87 25.97 6.74
N SER A 488 -8.94 26.37 7.43
CA SER A 488 -9.59 27.67 7.20
C SER A 488 -8.67 28.84 7.57
N GLU A 489 -7.91 28.72 8.65
CA GLU A 489 -6.93 29.74 9.05
C GLU A 489 -5.78 29.84 8.05
N ILE A 490 -5.24 28.71 7.60
CA ILE A 490 -4.16 28.70 6.60
C ILE A 490 -4.67 29.31 5.29
N ALA A 491 -5.89 28.98 4.85
CA ALA A 491 -6.51 29.59 3.66
C ALA A 491 -6.53 31.14 3.76
N ARG A 492 -6.93 31.66 4.93
CA ARG A 492 -6.95 33.11 5.20
C ARG A 492 -5.55 33.71 5.18
N GLN A 493 -4.55 33.03 5.73
CA GLN A 493 -3.16 33.50 5.76
C GLN A 493 -2.53 33.51 4.36
N VAL A 494 -2.85 32.53 3.52
CA VAL A 494 -2.39 32.47 2.12
C VAL A 494 -3.02 33.58 1.29
N ALA A 495 -4.33 33.84 1.45
CA ALA A 495 -4.99 34.97 0.79
C ALA A 495 -4.35 36.32 1.19
N THR A 496 -4.10 36.53 2.48
CA THR A 496 -3.39 37.71 2.99
C THR A 496 -1.98 37.83 2.42
N SER A 497 -1.25 36.72 2.32
CA SER A 497 0.11 36.70 1.77
C SER A 497 0.13 37.08 0.29
N THR A 498 -0.86 36.63 -0.48
CA THR A 498 -1.05 36.98 -1.89
C THR A 498 -1.30 38.49 -2.06
N GLU A 499 -2.14 39.08 -1.20
CA GLU A 499 -2.37 40.54 -1.18
C GLU A 499 -1.09 41.33 -0.83
N ILE A 500 -0.30 40.85 0.14
CA ILE A 500 0.99 41.47 0.51
C ILE A 500 1.97 41.39 -0.66
N ALA A 501 2.08 40.24 -1.33
CA ALA A 501 2.95 40.07 -2.50
C ALA A 501 2.56 41.04 -3.63
N ALA A 502 1.27 41.17 -3.94
CA ALA A 502 0.78 42.11 -4.95
C ALA A 502 1.16 43.57 -4.63
N ARG A 503 1.01 44.00 -3.36
CA ARG A 503 1.45 45.34 -2.94
C ARG A 503 2.96 45.51 -3.02
N ALA A 504 3.74 44.49 -2.69
CA ALA A 504 5.19 44.54 -2.78
C ALA A 504 5.67 44.68 -4.23
N VAL A 505 5.02 44.02 -5.20
CA VAL A 505 5.29 44.22 -6.64
C VAL A 505 5.04 45.67 -7.06
N ASP A 506 3.93 46.28 -6.63
CA ASP A 506 3.63 47.69 -6.94
C ASP A 506 4.71 48.64 -6.38
N HIS A 507 5.11 48.46 -5.12
CA HIS A 507 6.19 49.24 -4.51
C HIS A 507 7.53 49.08 -5.23
N ALA A 508 7.89 47.85 -5.60
CA ALA A 508 9.11 47.57 -6.35
C ALA A 508 9.09 48.26 -7.72
N ARG A 509 7.96 48.19 -8.44
CA ARG A 509 7.80 48.89 -9.75
C ARG A 509 8.00 50.40 -9.62
N ARG A 510 7.33 51.05 -8.65
CA ARG A 510 7.49 52.49 -8.40
C ARG A 510 8.94 52.88 -8.08
N THR A 511 9.63 52.04 -7.32
CA THR A 511 11.05 52.24 -7.00
C THR A 511 11.91 52.11 -8.26
N GLY A 512 11.62 51.14 -9.12
CA GLY A 512 12.32 50.94 -10.39
C GLY A 512 12.14 52.11 -11.35
N ASP A 513 10.93 52.68 -11.42
CA ASP A 513 10.66 53.87 -12.23
C ASP A 513 11.38 55.12 -11.69
N THR A 514 11.52 55.24 -10.36
CA THR A 514 12.30 56.31 -9.73
C THR A 514 13.78 56.20 -10.07
N ALA A 515 14.36 54.99 -9.98
CA ALA A 515 15.76 54.75 -10.36
C ALA A 515 16.01 55.01 -11.85
N ARG A 516 15.07 54.63 -12.73
CA ARG A 516 15.14 54.96 -14.17
C ARG A 516 15.13 56.47 -14.41
N SER A 517 14.24 57.19 -13.73
CA SER A 517 14.18 58.66 -13.81
C SER A 517 15.47 59.33 -13.36
N LEU A 518 16.15 58.76 -12.34
CA LEU A 518 17.46 59.23 -11.88
C LEU A 518 18.55 58.99 -12.93
N ALA A 519 18.58 57.81 -13.55
CA ALA A 519 19.52 57.50 -14.64
C ALA A 519 19.36 58.46 -15.84
N GLU A 520 18.11 58.72 -16.24
CA GLU A 520 17.79 59.69 -17.30
C GLU A 520 18.21 61.11 -16.93
N GLY A 521 18.00 61.52 -15.68
CA GLY A 521 18.46 62.81 -15.15
C GLY A 521 19.98 62.94 -15.17
N ALA A 522 20.70 61.90 -14.74
CA ALA A 522 22.15 61.85 -14.76
C ALA A 522 22.70 61.92 -16.20
N GLN A 523 22.06 61.25 -17.16
CA GLN A 523 22.44 61.35 -18.59
C GLN A 523 22.35 62.79 -19.10
N LYS A 524 21.24 63.49 -18.83
CA LYS A 524 21.08 64.89 -19.23
C LYS A 524 22.16 65.79 -18.63
N ILE A 525 22.54 65.55 -17.36
CA ILE A 525 23.63 66.29 -16.73
C ILE A 525 24.97 65.96 -17.42
N GLY A 526 25.23 64.70 -17.76
CA GLY A 526 26.43 64.28 -18.51
C GLY A 526 26.55 64.99 -19.87
N ASP A 527 25.45 65.14 -20.60
CA ASP A 527 25.42 65.88 -21.87
C ASP A 527 25.80 67.35 -21.67
N VAL A 528 25.30 67.99 -20.60
CA VAL A 528 25.65 69.37 -20.24
C VAL A 528 27.12 69.50 -19.83
N VAL A 529 27.64 68.56 -19.05
CA VAL A 529 29.05 68.54 -18.62
C VAL A 529 29.99 68.42 -19.84
N THR A 530 29.63 67.57 -20.79
CA THR A 530 30.37 67.42 -22.07
C THR A 530 30.39 68.73 -22.86
N LEU A 531 29.26 69.44 -22.93
CA LEU A 531 29.19 70.75 -23.55
C LEU A 531 30.10 71.77 -22.84
N ILE A 532 30.07 71.83 -21.51
CA ILE A 532 30.94 72.75 -20.74
C ILE A 532 32.42 72.42 -20.98
N GLN A 533 32.79 71.13 -21.02
CA GLN A 533 34.14 70.69 -21.31
C GLN A 533 34.60 71.17 -22.71
N SER A 534 33.72 71.11 -23.71
CA SER A 534 34.00 71.62 -25.05
C SER A 534 34.21 73.14 -25.06
N ILE A 535 33.40 73.90 -24.31
CA ILE A 535 33.52 75.35 -24.17
C ILE A 535 34.84 75.70 -23.46
N ALA A 536 35.20 74.98 -22.40
CA ALA A 536 36.46 75.18 -21.68
C ALA A 536 37.67 74.91 -22.60
N ALA A 537 37.63 73.85 -23.40
CA ALA A 537 38.68 73.55 -24.38
C ALA A 537 38.80 74.66 -25.44
N GLN A 538 37.67 75.15 -25.97
CA GLN A 538 37.66 76.25 -26.94
C GLN A 538 38.17 77.56 -26.32
N THR A 539 37.79 77.85 -25.08
CA THR A 539 38.25 79.03 -24.32
C THR A 539 39.76 78.96 -24.07
N ASN A 540 40.29 77.78 -23.74
CA ASN A 540 41.73 77.57 -23.57
C ASN A 540 42.49 77.80 -24.90
N LEU A 541 41.95 77.36 -26.03
CA LEU A 541 42.53 77.63 -27.36
C LEU A 541 42.48 79.11 -27.73
N LEU A 542 41.36 79.79 -27.47
CA LEU A 542 41.22 81.24 -27.68
C LEU A 542 42.21 82.03 -26.81
N ALA A 543 42.33 81.67 -25.53
CA ALA A 543 43.26 82.27 -24.60
C ALA A 543 44.72 82.03 -25.02
N LEU A 544 45.05 80.83 -25.52
CA LEU A 544 46.37 80.53 -26.07
C LEU A 544 46.69 81.41 -27.28
N ASN A 545 45.76 81.55 -28.23
CA ASN A 545 45.94 82.41 -29.40
C ASN A 545 46.13 83.87 -29.00
N ALA A 546 45.36 84.34 -28.00
CA ALA A 546 45.50 85.69 -27.45
C ALA A 546 46.87 85.90 -26.76
N THR A 547 47.36 84.91 -26.01
CA THR A 547 48.70 84.95 -25.39
C THR A 547 49.80 85.02 -26.45
N ILE A 548 49.66 84.29 -27.57
CA ILE A 548 50.59 84.33 -28.71
C ILE A 548 50.61 85.73 -29.34
N GLU A 549 49.45 86.31 -29.63
CA GLU A 549 49.36 87.63 -30.26
C GLU A 549 49.83 88.75 -29.30
N ALA A 550 49.55 88.62 -28.01
CA ALA A 550 50.06 89.53 -26.98
C ALA A 550 51.59 89.47 -26.85
N ALA A 551 52.20 88.29 -26.97
CA ALA A 551 53.65 88.15 -27.03
C ALA A 551 54.25 88.79 -28.30
N ARG A 552 53.50 88.74 -29.42
CA ARG A 552 53.88 89.33 -30.70
C ARG A 552 53.89 90.87 -30.68
N ALA A 553 53.01 91.47 -29.87
CA ALA A 553 52.94 92.92 -29.66
C ALA A 553 54.01 93.49 -28.70
N GLY A 554 54.87 92.64 -28.11
CA GLY A 554 55.99 93.08 -27.25
C GLY A 554 55.53 93.79 -25.96
N GLU A 555 56.20 94.89 -25.59
CA GLU A 555 55.91 95.68 -24.37
C GLU A 555 54.46 96.20 -24.33
N ALA A 556 53.85 96.51 -25.48
CA ALA A 556 52.47 97.01 -25.55
C ALA A 556 51.41 95.93 -25.25
N GLY A 557 51.77 94.64 -25.39
CA GLY A 557 50.87 93.50 -25.17
C GLY A 557 50.89 92.92 -23.75
N ARG A 558 51.73 93.43 -22.85
CA ARG A 558 51.99 92.83 -21.53
C ARG A 558 50.72 92.66 -20.68
N GLY A 559 49.85 93.68 -20.65
CA GLY A 559 48.58 93.63 -19.90
C GLY A 559 47.60 92.58 -20.48
N PHE A 560 47.53 92.50 -21.81
CA PHE A 560 46.73 91.48 -22.51
C PHE A 560 47.27 90.06 -22.28
N ALA A 561 48.59 89.88 -22.25
CA ALA A 561 49.21 88.59 -21.99
C ALA A 561 48.87 88.04 -20.59
N VAL A 562 48.83 88.91 -19.57
CA VAL A 562 48.44 88.51 -18.21
C VAL A 562 46.98 88.05 -18.18
N VAL A 563 46.06 88.82 -18.77
CA VAL A 563 44.64 88.45 -18.85
C VAL A 563 44.45 87.15 -19.63
N ALA A 564 45.12 86.99 -20.77
CA ALA A 564 45.04 85.77 -21.57
C ALA A 564 45.59 84.54 -20.82
N SER A 565 46.67 84.69 -20.04
CA SER A 565 47.18 83.62 -19.17
C SER A 565 46.20 83.25 -18.05
N GLU A 566 45.54 84.24 -17.44
CA GLU A 566 44.54 84.00 -16.40
C GLU A 566 43.31 83.28 -16.95
N VAL A 567 42.79 83.71 -18.11
CA VAL A 567 41.69 83.02 -18.81
C VAL A 567 42.07 81.59 -19.19
N LYS A 568 43.31 81.37 -19.64
CA LYS A 568 43.83 80.04 -19.95
C LYS A 568 43.87 79.14 -18.70
N SER A 569 44.32 79.67 -17.58
CA SER A 569 44.33 78.96 -16.28
C SER A 569 42.91 78.58 -15.84
N LEU A 570 41.97 79.53 -15.91
CA LEU A 570 40.57 79.35 -15.53
C LEU A 570 39.87 78.30 -16.42
N ALA A 571 40.16 78.32 -17.73
CA ALA A 571 39.68 77.31 -18.67
C ALA A 571 40.24 75.91 -18.35
N GLY A 572 41.52 75.82 -17.96
CA GLY A 572 42.14 74.58 -17.49
C GLY A 572 41.50 74.03 -16.21
N GLN A 573 41.25 74.90 -15.23
CA GLN A 573 40.53 74.53 -14.00
C GLN A 573 39.10 74.07 -14.29
N THR A 574 38.40 74.75 -15.21
CA THR A 574 37.05 74.37 -15.62
C THR A 574 37.05 72.99 -16.27
N ALA A 575 37.97 72.71 -17.19
CA ALA A 575 38.09 71.40 -17.84
C ALA A 575 38.37 70.26 -16.85
N LYS A 576 39.22 70.53 -15.84
CA LYS A 576 39.49 69.58 -14.75
C LYS A 576 38.23 69.32 -13.92
N ALA A 577 37.54 70.38 -13.48
CA ALA A 577 36.31 70.25 -12.70
C ALA A 577 35.21 69.51 -13.47
N THR A 578 35.04 69.76 -14.77
CA THR A 578 34.08 69.01 -15.60
C THR A 578 34.44 67.53 -15.74
N THR A 579 35.74 67.19 -15.75
CA THR A 579 36.19 65.79 -15.80
C THR A 579 35.79 65.06 -14.51
N GLU A 580 36.05 65.67 -13.35
CA GLU A 580 35.65 65.12 -12.05
C GLU A 580 34.13 64.98 -11.94
N ILE A 581 33.35 65.95 -12.42
CA ILE A 581 31.88 65.85 -12.45
C ILE A 581 31.44 64.71 -13.40
N SER A 582 32.06 64.55 -14.56
CA SER A 582 31.73 63.47 -15.50
C SER A 582 31.93 62.09 -14.88
N GLU A 583 32.99 61.90 -14.09
CA GLU A 583 33.22 60.66 -13.33
C GLU A 583 32.10 60.40 -12.30
N GLN A 584 31.67 61.44 -11.57
CA GLN A 584 30.55 61.33 -10.62
C GLN A 584 29.22 61.01 -11.30
N ILE A 585 28.94 61.62 -12.46
CA ILE A 585 27.73 61.31 -13.24
C ILE A 585 27.74 59.86 -13.72
N THR A 586 28.89 59.37 -14.20
CA THR A 586 29.05 57.97 -14.63
C THR A 586 28.80 57.01 -13.46
N ALA A 587 29.28 57.34 -12.26
CA ALA A 587 29.03 56.56 -11.05
C ALA A 587 27.52 56.55 -10.68
N ILE A 588 26.84 57.69 -10.77
CA ILE A 588 25.38 57.78 -10.52
C ILE A 588 24.58 56.95 -11.52
N GLN A 589 24.95 56.98 -12.80
CA GLN A 589 24.32 56.18 -13.86
C GLN A 589 24.49 54.69 -13.58
N THR A 590 25.72 54.26 -13.30
CA THR A 590 26.04 52.86 -12.97
C THR A 590 25.24 52.37 -11.77
N ALA A 591 25.23 53.14 -10.68
CA ALA A 591 24.47 52.80 -9.47
C ALA A 591 22.95 52.74 -9.72
N SER A 592 22.43 53.60 -10.59
CA SER A 592 21.01 53.60 -10.97
C SER A 592 20.65 52.36 -11.80
N ASP A 593 21.50 51.96 -12.74
CA ASP A 593 21.29 50.75 -13.56
C ASP A 593 21.40 49.46 -12.71
N GLU A 594 22.36 49.40 -11.79
CA GLU A 594 22.46 48.33 -10.80
C GLU A 594 21.19 48.25 -9.94
N THR A 595 20.68 49.40 -9.50
CA THR A 595 19.43 49.49 -8.72
C THR A 595 18.23 48.98 -9.51
N VAL A 596 18.08 49.36 -10.79
CA VAL A 596 17.01 48.86 -11.67
C VAL A 596 17.11 47.34 -11.84
N THR A 597 18.31 46.81 -12.00
CA THR A 597 18.56 45.37 -12.14
C THR A 597 18.19 44.61 -10.86
N ALA A 598 18.60 45.12 -9.70
CA ALA A 598 18.24 44.54 -8.41
C ALA A 598 16.72 44.54 -8.18
N ILE A 599 16.03 45.63 -8.54
CA ILE A 599 14.57 45.73 -8.42
C ILE A 599 13.84 44.73 -9.31
N ARG A 600 14.33 44.49 -10.54
CA ARG A 600 13.78 43.44 -11.41
C ARG A 600 13.89 42.06 -10.76
N SER A 601 15.06 41.73 -10.21
CA SER A 601 15.24 40.47 -9.50
C SER A 601 14.30 40.34 -8.30
N VAL A 602 14.03 41.42 -7.57
CA VAL A 602 13.06 41.43 -6.46
C VAL A 602 11.63 41.16 -6.98
N ILE A 603 11.24 41.78 -8.09
CA ILE A 603 9.92 41.54 -8.72
C ILE A 603 9.78 40.08 -9.15
N ASP A 604 10.82 39.47 -9.72
CA ASP A 604 10.81 38.07 -10.14
C ASP A 604 10.60 37.14 -8.94
N VAL A 605 11.32 37.37 -7.84
CA VAL A 605 11.17 36.60 -6.59
C VAL A 605 9.77 36.74 -6.00
N ILE A 606 9.20 37.95 -5.97
CA ILE A 606 7.84 38.16 -5.45
C ILE A 606 6.80 37.49 -6.35
N THR A 607 7.04 37.45 -7.66
CA THR A 607 6.17 36.73 -8.62
C THR A 607 6.24 35.21 -8.39
N GLU A 608 7.42 34.66 -8.09
CA GLU A 608 7.55 33.26 -7.68
C GLU A 608 6.77 32.97 -6.38
N ILE A 609 6.80 33.90 -5.41
CA ILE A 609 6.02 33.79 -4.16
C ILE A 609 4.51 33.78 -4.45
N ASP A 610 4.02 34.62 -5.34
CA ASP A 610 2.61 34.68 -5.74
C ASP A 610 2.15 33.36 -6.41
N GLN A 611 2.98 32.80 -7.29
CA GLN A 611 2.72 31.50 -7.91
C GLN A 611 2.68 30.36 -6.87
N ILE A 612 3.61 30.36 -5.92
CA ILE A 612 3.62 29.40 -4.80
C ILE A 612 2.36 29.56 -3.95
N GLY A 613 1.95 30.80 -3.64
CA GLY A 613 0.73 31.10 -2.89
C GLY A 613 -0.52 30.53 -3.57
N THR A 614 -0.61 30.68 -4.90
CA THR A 614 -1.69 30.11 -5.71
C THR A 614 -1.72 28.58 -5.66
N ALA A 615 -0.55 27.93 -5.76
CA ALA A 615 -0.45 26.49 -5.66
C ALA A 615 -0.83 25.98 -4.26
N ILE A 616 -0.43 26.68 -3.20
CA ILE A 616 -0.81 26.36 -1.83
C ILE A 616 -2.32 26.53 -1.64
N ALA A 617 -2.93 27.59 -2.18
CA ALA A 617 -4.37 27.80 -2.10
C ALA A 617 -5.16 26.62 -2.72
N ALA A 618 -4.74 26.16 -3.91
CA ALA A 618 -5.34 24.99 -4.54
C ALA A 618 -5.20 23.71 -3.67
N ALA A 619 -4.02 23.49 -3.08
CA ALA A 619 -3.78 22.36 -2.19
C ALA A 619 -4.64 22.43 -0.91
N ILE A 620 -4.87 23.63 -0.37
CA ILE A 620 -5.72 23.84 0.81
C ILE A 620 -7.20 23.58 0.48
N GLU A 621 -7.67 23.96 -0.70
CA GLU A 621 -9.03 23.61 -1.15
C GLU A 621 -9.22 22.09 -1.25
N GLU A 622 -8.25 21.38 -1.83
CA GLU A 622 -8.26 19.92 -1.91
C GLU A 622 -8.24 19.28 -0.51
N GLN A 623 -7.36 19.74 0.38
CA GLN A 623 -7.32 19.31 1.78
C GLN A 623 -8.65 19.58 2.50
N GLY A 624 -9.28 20.73 2.25
CA GLY A 624 -10.59 21.06 2.81
C GLY A 624 -11.68 20.10 2.35
N SER A 625 -11.65 19.67 1.09
CA SER A 625 -12.56 18.64 0.57
C SER A 625 -12.31 17.28 1.23
N ALA A 626 -11.04 16.85 1.31
CA ALA A 626 -10.67 15.58 1.93
C ALA A 626 -11.08 15.52 3.41
N THR A 627 -10.86 16.60 4.17
CA THR A 627 -11.25 16.68 5.59
C THR A 627 -12.77 16.61 5.76
N LYS A 628 -13.56 17.19 4.84
CA LYS A 628 -15.03 17.03 4.84
C LYS A 628 -15.46 15.59 4.60
N GLU A 629 -14.79 14.88 3.68
CA GLU A 629 -15.07 13.45 3.45
C GLU A 629 -14.69 12.58 4.66
N ILE A 630 -13.58 12.89 5.33
CA ILE A 630 -13.19 12.24 6.59
C ILE A 630 -14.28 12.47 7.65
N SER A 631 -14.73 13.71 7.83
CA SER A 631 -15.80 14.04 8.78
C SER A 631 -17.08 13.24 8.50
N ARG A 632 -17.48 13.12 7.23
CA ARG A 632 -18.63 12.28 6.84
C ARG A 632 -18.40 10.81 7.20
N SER A 633 -17.23 10.27 6.88
CA SER A 633 -16.87 8.87 7.15
C SER A 633 -16.84 8.56 8.65
N VAL A 634 -16.39 9.50 9.46
CA VAL A 634 -16.38 9.42 10.92
C VAL A 634 -17.82 9.39 11.47
N GLN A 635 -18.72 10.22 10.94
CA GLN A 635 -20.14 10.19 11.33
C GLN A 635 -20.82 8.87 10.96
N GLU A 636 -20.50 8.31 9.78
CA GLU A 636 -20.99 7.00 9.36
C GLU A 636 -20.47 5.89 10.26
N ALA A 637 -19.17 5.90 10.60
CA ALA A 637 -18.57 4.96 11.53
C ALA A 637 -19.19 5.05 12.94
N ALA A 638 -19.50 6.26 13.42
CA ALA A 638 -20.17 6.48 14.70
C ALA A 638 -21.56 5.82 14.73
N ARG A 639 -22.36 6.03 13.67
CA ARG A 639 -23.67 5.39 13.51
C ARG A 639 -23.54 3.87 13.44
N GLY A 640 -22.61 3.36 12.64
CA GLY A 640 -22.37 1.91 12.53
C GLY A 640 -22.00 1.28 13.88
N THR A 641 -21.21 1.99 14.69
CA THR A 641 -20.83 1.53 16.03
C THR A 641 -22.03 1.50 16.99
N GLN A 642 -22.92 2.50 16.92
CA GLN A 642 -24.18 2.50 17.67
C GLN A 642 -25.11 1.36 17.25
N GLU A 643 -25.22 1.08 15.95
CA GLU A 643 -26.01 -0.04 15.43
C GLU A 643 -25.48 -1.39 15.91
N VAL A 644 -24.16 -1.60 15.89
CA VAL A 644 -23.54 -2.81 16.44
C VAL A 644 -23.89 -2.97 17.92
N ASN A 645 -23.85 -1.90 18.70
CA ASN A 645 -24.21 -1.93 20.12
C ASN A 645 -25.70 -2.27 20.36
N SER A 646 -26.59 -1.77 19.50
CA SER A 646 -28.01 -2.13 19.56
C SER A 646 -28.24 -3.60 19.20
N ASN A 647 -27.57 -4.08 18.14
CA ASN A 647 -27.66 -5.46 17.69
C ASN A 647 -27.10 -6.43 18.73
N ILE A 648 -25.99 -6.09 19.40
CA ILE A 648 -25.38 -6.97 20.39
C ILE A 648 -26.24 -7.08 21.66
N SER A 649 -26.95 -6.01 22.03
CA SER A 649 -27.97 -6.07 23.08
C SER A 649 -29.16 -6.96 22.69
N GLY A 650 -29.48 -7.06 21.40
CA GLY A 650 -30.45 -8.03 20.87
C GLY A 650 -29.97 -9.48 20.99
N VAL A 651 -28.70 -9.73 20.65
CA VAL A 651 -28.07 -11.05 20.77
C VAL A 651 -28.00 -11.52 22.23
N GLN A 652 -27.68 -10.62 23.17
CA GLN A 652 -27.70 -10.94 24.60
C GLN A 652 -29.08 -11.40 25.07
N ARG A 653 -30.14 -10.65 24.71
CA ARG A 653 -31.52 -11.05 25.04
C ARG A 653 -31.90 -12.40 24.44
N ALA A 654 -31.54 -12.65 23.18
CA ALA A 654 -31.82 -13.94 22.54
C ALA A 654 -31.07 -15.11 23.21
N ALA A 655 -29.84 -14.88 23.67
CA ALA A 655 -29.07 -15.86 24.43
C ALA A 655 -29.69 -16.09 25.82
N ASP A 656 -30.13 -15.05 26.52
CA ASP A 656 -30.86 -15.17 27.79
C ASP A 656 -32.16 -15.98 27.63
N ASP A 657 -32.95 -15.68 26.60
CA ASP A 657 -34.17 -16.43 26.27
C ASP A 657 -33.87 -17.91 25.97
N THR A 658 -32.78 -18.18 25.23
CA THR A 658 -32.33 -19.55 24.93
C THR A 658 -31.90 -20.30 26.20
N GLY A 659 -31.17 -19.64 27.10
CA GLY A 659 -30.79 -20.22 28.40
C GLY A 659 -32.02 -20.49 29.29
N GLY A 660 -33.00 -19.59 29.29
CA GLY A 660 -34.27 -19.79 29.97
C GLY A 660 -35.06 -20.98 29.43
N ALA A 661 -35.19 -21.09 28.11
CA ALA A 661 -35.85 -22.21 27.45
C ALA A 661 -35.12 -23.54 27.70
N ALA A 662 -33.78 -23.53 27.65
CA ALA A 662 -32.97 -24.69 27.98
C ALA A 662 -33.22 -25.19 29.40
N ASN A 663 -33.29 -24.29 30.40
CA ASN A 663 -33.62 -24.66 31.78
C ASN A 663 -35.02 -25.27 31.93
N GLN A 664 -36.01 -24.79 31.15
CA GLN A 664 -37.36 -25.38 31.14
C GLN A 664 -37.34 -26.80 30.55
N VAL A 665 -36.60 -27.01 29.46
CA VAL A 665 -36.44 -28.34 28.83
C VAL A 665 -35.73 -29.30 29.78
N LEU A 666 -34.68 -28.84 30.48
CA LEU A 666 -33.96 -29.62 31.48
C LEU A 666 -34.91 -30.09 32.58
N GLY A 667 -35.68 -29.18 33.18
CA GLY A 667 -36.66 -29.54 34.21
C GLY A 667 -37.75 -30.50 33.72
N ALA A 668 -38.23 -30.34 32.47
CA ALA A 668 -39.19 -31.27 31.87
C ALA A 668 -38.59 -32.67 31.64
N ALA A 669 -37.32 -32.74 31.24
CA ALA A 669 -36.59 -33.98 31.04
C ALA A 669 -36.35 -34.73 32.36
N GLU A 670 -35.96 -34.01 33.41
CA GLU A 670 -35.81 -34.56 34.77
C GLU A 670 -37.13 -35.14 35.32
N GLN A 671 -38.25 -34.44 35.07
CA GLN A 671 -39.58 -34.90 35.43
C GLN A 671 -39.98 -36.17 34.66
N LEU A 672 -39.74 -36.21 33.34
CA LEU A 672 -39.99 -37.40 32.50
C LEU A 672 -39.12 -38.58 32.93
N SER A 673 -37.86 -38.35 33.25
CA SER A 673 -36.93 -39.36 33.80
C SER A 673 -37.46 -39.95 35.11
N THR A 674 -37.98 -39.10 36.00
CA THR A 674 -38.59 -39.52 37.27
C THR A 674 -39.87 -40.32 37.05
N GLN A 675 -40.80 -39.83 36.22
CA GLN A 675 -42.04 -40.53 35.90
C GLN A 675 -41.80 -41.88 35.20
N SER A 676 -40.77 -41.97 34.36
CA SER A 676 -40.36 -43.22 33.70
C SER A 676 -39.89 -44.25 34.72
N LYS A 677 -39.08 -43.84 35.71
CA LYS A 677 -38.62 -44.71 36.81
C LYS A 677 -39.79 -45.19 37.66
N ASP A 678 -40.72 -44.30 38.00
CA ASP A 678 -41.92 -44.64 38.76
C ASP A 678 -42.81 -45.64 38.00
N LEU A 679 -43.02 -45.43 36.70
CA LEU A 679 -43.79 -46.33 35.85
C LEU A 679 -43.14 -47.71 35.75
N ALA A 680 -41.82 -47.80 35.55
CA ALA A 680 -41.08 -49.06 35.61
C ALA A 680 -41.31 -49.77 36.97
N GLY A 681 -41.24 -49.02 38.07
CA GLY A 681 -41.46 -49.56 39.41
C GLY A 681 -42.89 -50.05 39.68
N GLN A 682 -43.90 -49.39 39.13
CA GLN A 682 -45.31 -49.82 39.23
C GLN A 682 -45.59 -51.05 38.37
N VAL A 683 -45.06 -51.09 37.15
CA VAL A 683 -45.23 -52.22 36.23
C VAL A 683 -44.55 -53.48 36.77
N ASN A 684 -43.34 -53.35 37.31
CA ASN A 684 -42.63 -54.47 37.94
C ASN A 684 -43.40 -55.03 39.15
N ARG A 685 -44.01 -54.17 39.98
CA ARG A 685 -44.86 -54.59 41.10
C ARG A 685 -46.11 -55.32 40.60
N PHE A 686 -46.84 -54.73 39.66
CA PHE A 686 -48.03 -55.35 39.07
C PHE A 686 -47.74 -56.73 38.46
N LEU A 687 -46.64 -56.87 37.71
CA LEU A 687 -46.23 -58.15 37.12
C LEU A 687 -45.82 -59.17 38.18
N SER A 688 -45.19 -58.74 39.28
CA SER A 688 -44.88 -59.60 40.43
C SER A 688 -46.14 -60.11 41.11
N ASP A 689 -47.13 -59.23 41.33
CA ASP A 689 -48.40 -59.58 41.97
C ASP A 689 -49.23 -60.53 41.10
N VAL A 690 -49.25 -60.31 39.78
CA VAL A 690 -49.93 -61.19 38.81
C VAL A 690 -49.27 -62.57 38.68
N ARG A 691 -47.95 -62.67 38.91
CA ARG A 691 -47.24 -63.97 38.96
C ARG A 691 -47.43 -64.70 40.28
N ALA A 692 -47.77 -63.99 41.36
CA ALA A 692 -47.96 -64.55 42.70
C ALA A 692 -49.41 -64.99 42.98
N ALA A 693 -50.39 -64.42 42.26
CA ALA A 693 -51.81 -64.80 42.25
C ALA A 693 -52.08 -65.97 41.29
#